data_AF-D3P5W5-F1
#
_entry.id   AF-D3P5W5-F1
#
_cell.length_a   1.000
_cell.length_b   1.000
_cell.length_c   1.000
_cell.angle_alpha   90.00
_cell.angle_beta   90.00
_cell.angle_gamma   90.00
#
_symmetry.space_group_name_H-M   'P 1'
#
loop_
_entity.id
_entity.type
_entity.pdbx_description
1 polymer ?
#
loop_
_entity_poly.entity_id
_entity_poly.type
_entity_poly.pdbx_seq_one_letter_code
_entity_poly.pdbx_strand_id
1 'polypeptide(L)'
;MLTGRSLSAYAAASSSRWTRRLLLSACAVLSTGLPAFGTVEPLATTAPVSVAELPTPPAPIRAAELMAPDRPKPAKARTQPVATKPPATRSATSPDALNGDPQAAEAKSAAVKAARAARIAEARAADEQIMNSRAADSRPVEGQTACADHEPASQPVLDALFGGDAAFAELARRSPAEAFRCSSLFPGDAALAALRDAVPLAPFDAIGAADQLGTRPGGEEVIARALDLGLLTRSLDGGMPFYETRHELRKRLPKPDLRTLESHAARALAASLARDPAAVAPKIGALLDDMVDDPPDDRFRITMALSSEDLVGLIARTGPQLYTSSLDGLINVLRIQLKLEKRSFLELAREERTRPLWAEFFVATVGGGRAASLFGTNPAIARELMRASLRALLPADGKPSAIDTAAVIGALADAMDLDSLPIRAALEDELAAWYRAGGEPPAKAAIQQVAVRSGIGETPTRSGIGETPTRSGIGETPTRSGIGETPTRSMIGLAGSLHAARLSGRTATPAFEAERFLQHHPLAALPVLNGQRLFRNGINVQRMTFYDDPDGRASFRGFLRQHRAKGWALHGQSGFAIAISPERNGHRIIIVADIPGAGEAGRAAAWDWMAREGLTPSIVIHRGHSYHEDATMTEIAPGTALVFWGSCGGHTRLRATLERAPDALVLATQNIGVSTVNEALLGIMEERLLTDGAIDWDAVWKEARGRIRDRRFASYKRPDQDSANLAFRAWQVQATSH
;
A
#
# COMPACT_ATOMS: atom_id res chain seq x y z
N MET A 1 19.75 -46.25 32.29
CA MET A 1 20.28 -46.17 33.66
C MET A 1 20.55 -44.72 33.99
N LEU A 2 20.00 -44.25 35.12
CA LEU A 2 20.11 -42.88 35.67
C LEU A 2 21.58 -42.51 35.91
N THR A 3 22.03 -41.29 35.63
CA THR A 3 22.19 -40.12 36.54
C THR A 3 23.24 -39.22 35.86
N GLY A 4 23.37 -37.91 36.02
CA GLY A 4 22.73 -36.87 36.79
C GLY A 4 23.29 -35.53 36.28
N ARG A 5 22.52 -34.44 36.43
CA ARG A 5 22.93 -33.08 36.05
C ARG A 5 22.81 -32.16 37.26
N SER A 6 23.92 -31.50 37.58
CA SER A 6 24.05 -30.24 38.33
C SER A 6 25.29 -29.58 37.71
N LEU A 7 25.48 -28.27 37.56
CA LEU A 7 24.80 -27.01 37.84
C LEU A 7 25.68 -25.98 37.09
N SER A 8 25.11 -24.90 36.56
CA SER A 8 25.77 -23.58 36.69
C SER A 8 24.82 -22.47 36.28
N ALA A 9 24.64 -21.52 37.20
CA ALA A 9 23.81 -20.34 37.10
C ALA A 9 24.70 -19.10 37.29
N TYR A 10 24.45 -18.07 36.48
CA TYR A 10 24.78 -16.66 36.69
C TYR A 10 23.68 -15.89 35.94
N ALA A 11 22.64 -15.37 36.61
CA ALA A 11 22.58 -14.13 37.38
C ALA A 11 22.65 -12.86 36.49
N ALA A 12 21.47 -12.30 36.19
CA ALA A 12 21.27 -10.90 35.84
C ALA A 12 19.98 -10.41 36.52
N ALA A 13 20.09 -9.23 37.12
CA ALA A 13 19.19 -8.66 38.12
C ALA A 13 17.94 -8.01 37.52
N SER A 14 16.82 -8.08 38.24
CA SER A 14 15.96 -6.90 38.45
C SER A 14 15.17 -7.08 39.75
N SER A 15 15.32 -6.12 40.65
CA SER A 15 14.67 -6.03 41.95
C SER A 15 13.31 -5.36 41.80
N SER A 16 12.31 -5.89 42.52
CA SER A 16 10.97 -5.32 42.62
C SER A 16 10.58 -5.10 44.09
N ARG A 17 9.63 -4.18 44.25
CA ARG A 17 8.74 -3.89 45.40
C ARG A 17 9.22 -2.83 46.41
N TRP A 18 8.46 -1.75 46.63
CA TRP A 18 7.28 -1.68 47.53
C TRP A 18 6.71 -0.23 47.67
N THR A 19 5.37 -0.14 47.64
CA THR A 19 4.40 0.80 48.30
C THR A 19 4.43 2.33 48.09
N ARG A 20 3.35 3.01 47.64
CA ARG A 20 2.03 3.35 48.25
C ARG A 20 2.11 4.35 49.43
N ARG A 21 1.59 5.58 49.26
CA ARG A 21 0.41 6.15 49.98
C ARG A 21 0.30 7.70 49.90
N LEU A 22 -0.95 8.13 49.66
CA LEU A 22 -1.73 9.24 50.27
C LEU A 22 -1.14 10.66 50.41
N LEU A 23 -1.96 11.65 50.05
CA LEU A 23 -2.26 12.80 50.91
C LEU A 23 -3.69 13.31 50.66
N LEU A 24 -4.37 13.65 51.74
CA LEU A 24 -5.77 14.05 51.88
C LEU A 24 -5.83 15.47 52.48
N SER A 25 -6.92 16.20 52.18
CA SER A 25 -7.53 17.33 52.95
C SER A 25 -6.86 18.72 52.87
N ALA A 26 -7.59 19.85 52.86
CA ALA A 26 -9.04 20.13 53.02
C ALA A 26 -9.39 21.60 52.65
N CYS A 27 -10.67 21.84 52.31
CA CYS A 27 -11.62 22.90 52.78
C CYS A 27 -12.86 22.86 51.83
N ALA A 28 -14.03 22.32 52.18
CA ALA A 28 -15.15 22.86 52.99
C ALA A 28 -15.63 24.26 52.53
N VAL A 29 -16.92 24.62 52.32
CA VAL A 29 -18.26 24.06 52.64
C VAL A 29 -19.37 24.94 51.99
N LEU A 30 -20.61 24.39 51.82
CA LEU A 30 -21.94 25.02 51.53
C LEU A 30 -22.26 25.42 50.06
N SER A 31 -23.44 25.21 49.45
CA SER A 31 -24.81 24.85 49.90
C SER A 31 -25.74 24.59 48.68
N THR A 32 -26.70 23.64 48.79
CA THR A 32 -28.08 23.59 48.20
C THR A 32 -28.29 23.65 46.67
N GLY A 33 -29.18 22.90 45.99
CA GLY A 33 -30.24 21.96 46.36
C GLY A 33 -30.94 21.42 45.08
N LEU A 34 -31.53 20.23 45.16
CA LEU A 34 -32.47 19.59 44.22
C LEU A 34 -33.83 20.37 44.20
N PRO A 35 -34.82 20.14 43.29
CA PRO A 35 -35.07 18.95 42.45
C PRO A 35 -35.64 19.17 41.03
N ALA A 36 -35.74 18.05 40.29
CA ALA A 36 -36.84 17.56 39.46
C ALA A 36 -37.59 18.45 38.43
N PHE A 37 -37.57 17.95 37.20
CA PHE A 37 -38.68 17.73 36.25
C PHE A 37 -39.71 18.82 35.97
N GLY A 38 -39.78 19.18 34.69
CA GLY A 38 -41.04 19.47 33.98
C GLY A 38 -41.13 20.88 33.42
N THR A 39 -41.04 21.02 32.09
CA THR A 39 -41.75 22.12 31.42
C THR A 39 -42.50 21.57 30.20
N VAL A 40 -43.80 21.86 30.19
CA VAL A 40 -44.68 21.86 29.03
C VAL A 40 -45.20 23.30 28.92
N GLU A 41 -44.76 24.00 27.86
CA GLU A 41 -45.50 25.01 27.06
C GLU A 41 -46.06 26.32 27.71
N PRO A 42 -46.51 27.33 26.93
CA PRO A 42 -45.67 28.34 26.27
C PRO A 42 -46.20 29.80 26.46
N LEU A 43 -45.66 30.73 25.66
CA LEU A 43 -46.12 32.09 25.30
C LEU A 43 -45.70 33.33 26.14
N ALA A 44 -45.18 34.29 25.36
CA ALA A 44 -45.51 35.73 25.32
C ALA A 44 -44.38 36.73 25.67
N THR A 45 -43.85 37.34 24.60
CA THR A 45 -43.54 38.76 24.40
C THR A 45 -42.94 39.60 25.54
N THR A 46 -41.71 40.09 25.36
CA THR A 46 -41.35 41.53 25.25
C THR A 46 -39.83 41.71 25.03
N ALA A 47 -39.46 42.71 24.22
CA ALA A 47 -38.10 43.02 23.73
C ALA A 47 -37.27 43.86 24.73
N PRO A 48 -36.07 44.36 24.36
CA PRO A 48 -34.85 43.68 23.89
C PRO A 48 -33.69 43.90 24.90
N VAL A 49 -32.79 42.93 25.07
CA VAL A 49 -31.53 43.14 25.83
C VAL A 49 -30.34 42.77 24.95
N SER A 50 -29.38 43.69 24.94
CA SER A 50 -28.12 43.74 24.21
C SER A 50 -27.47 42.38 23.93
N VAL A 51 -27.18 42.13 22.65
CA VAL A 51 -26.30 41.04 22.20
C VAL A 51 -24.91 41.34 22.71
N ALA A 52 -24.47 40.59 23.73
CA ALA A 52 -23.06 40.39 24.00
C ALA A 52 -22.54 39.34 23.00
N GLU A 53 -21.46 39.68 22.33
CA GLU A 53 -20.81 38.90 21.27
C GLU A 53 -20.60 37.42 21.66
N LEU A 54 -21.24 36.52 20.93
CA LEU A 54 -20.80 35.14 20.81
C LEU A 54 -19.42 35.13 20.12
N PRO A 55 -18.48 34.28 20.54
CA PRO A 55 -17.20 34.17 19.85
C PRO A 55 -17.46 33.69 18.42
N THR A 56 -17.15 34.56 17.46
CA THR A 56 -17.13 34.24 16.03
C THR A 56 -16.22 33.02 15.79
N PRO A 57 -16.65 32.02 14.98
CA PRO A 57 -15.74 30.98 14.52
C PRO A 57 -14.55 31.64 13.81
N PRO A 58 -13.34 31.04 13.85
CA PRO A 58 -12.18 31.62 13.20
C PRO A 58 -12.48 31.86 11.72
N ALA A 59 -12.22 33.08 11.25
CA ALA A 59 -12.47 33.44 9.86
C ALA A 59 -11.67 32.51 8.92
N PRO A 60 -12.27 32.03 7.81
CA PRO A 60 -11.55 31.23 6.83
C PRO A 60 -10.42 32.08 6.24
N ILE A 61 -9.18 31.57 6.35
CA ILE A 61 -8.00 32.25 5.82
C ILE A 61 -8.03 32.16 4.29
N ARG A 62 -7.95 33.30 3.60
CA ARG A 62 -7.87 33.36 2.14
C ARG A 62 -6.45 33.05 1.67
N ALA A 63 -6.28 32.35 0.55
CA ALA A 63 -4.97 32.04 -0.01
C ALA A 63 -4.18 33.32 -0.30
N ALA A 64 -4.84 34.42 -0.69
CA ALA A 64 -4.20 35.71 -0.90
C ALA A 64 -3.45 36.25 0.35
N GLU A 65 -3.93 35.98 1.57
CA GLU A 65 -3.28 36.37 2.82
C GLU A 65 -2.11 35.45 3.17
N LEU A 66 -2.20 34.18 2.77
CA LEU A 66 -1.17 33.16 2.93
C LEU A 66 -0.06 33.23 1.85
N MET A 67 -0.36 33.87 0.73
CA MET A 67 0.52 34.01 -0.44
C MET A 67 1.31 35.33 -0.44
N ALA A 68 1.06 36.23 0.51
CA ALA A 68 1.80 37.49 0.60
C ALA A 68 3.32 37.25 0.81
N PRO A 69 4.21 38.07 0.24
CA PRO A 69 5.64 38.00 0.53
C PRO A 69 5.91 38.37 1.99
N ASP A 70 6.89 37.70 2.61
CA ASP A 70 7.31 37.96 3.99
C ASP A 70 7.60 39.47 4.18
N ARG A 71 6.89 40.11 5.12
CA ARG A 71 7.19 41.51 5.49
C ARG A 71 8.60 41.58 6.08
N PRO A 72 9.48 42.50 5.63
CA PRO A 72 10.77 42.69 6.30
C PRO A 72 10.55 43.17 7.73
N LYS A 73 11.33 42.61 8.67
CA LYS A 73 11.30 43.00 10.10
C LYS A 73 11.44 44.53 10.24
N PRO A 74 10.66 45.19 11.12
CA PRO A 74 10.75 46.63 11.28
C PRO A 74 12.14 47.05 11.78
N ALA A 75 12.69 48.06 11.10
CA ALA A 75 14.00 48.64 11.36
C ALA A 75 14.10 49.17 12.81
N LYS A 76 15.21 48.82 13.49
CA LYS A 76 15.58 49.40 14.78
C LYS A 76 15.77 50.91 14.62
N ALA A 77 14.96 51.69 15.31
CA ALA A 77 15.12 53.13 15.42
C ALA A 77 16.46 53.48 16.11
N ARG A 78 17.18 54.41 15.49
CA ARG A 78 18.44 55.02 15.93
C ARG A 78 18.26 55.84 17.20
N THR A 79 19.20 55.68 18.13
CA THR A 79 19.81 56.80 18.87
C THR A 79 21.30 56.49 19.12
N GLN A 80 22.16 57.26 18.44
CA GLN A 80 23.53 57.61 18.80
C GLN A 80 23.50 59.11 19.23
N PRO A 81 24.55 59.76 19.79
CA PRO A 81 25.99 59.39 19.76
C PRO A 81 26.76 59.63 21.07
N VAL A 82 28.01 59.14 21.18
CA VAL A 82 29.23 59.96 21.40
C VAL A 82 30.43 59.12 20.98
N ALA A 83 31.29 59.74 20.17
CA ALA A 83 32.54 59.21 19.65
C ALA A 83 33.72 59.63 20.54
N THR A 84 34.75 58.79 20.65
CA THR A 84 36.17 59.23 20.56
C THR A 84 37.15 58.07 20.34
N LYS A 85 37.89 58.20 19.22
CA LYS A 85 39.30 57.87 18.90
C LYS A 85 39.81 56.46 18.50
N PRO A 86 40.79 56.40 17.54
CA PRO A 86 41.38 55.20 16.91
C PRO A 86 42.89 55.03 17.30
N PRO A 87 43.79 54.32 16.57
CA PRO A 87 43.71 53.19 15.61
C PRO A 87 44.59 51.97 16.02
N ALA A 88 44.65 50.97 15.13
CA ALA A 88 45.28 49.64 15.22
C ALA A 88 46.79 49.55 15.50
N THR A 89 47.22 48.43 16.13
CA THR A 89 48.51 47.73 15.85
C THR A 89 48.49 46.26 16.33
N ARG A 90 49.25 45.42 15.62
CA ARG A 90 49.45 43.97 15.74
C ARG A 90 50.35 43.56 16.94
N SER A 91 50.09 42.40 17.55
CA SER A 91 51.07 41.40 18.07
C SER A 91 50.34 40.18 18.65
N ALA A 92 50.44 38.98 18.05
CA ALA A 92 51.37 37.90 18.41
C ALA A 92 51.11 37.22 19.78
N THR A 93 50.51 36.02 19.71
CA THR A 93 50.80 34.77 20.47
C THR A 93 51.41 34.86 21.88
N SER A 94 50.67 34.41 22.91
CA SER A 94 50.90 33.13 23.62
C SER A 94 49.92 32.95 24.82
N PRO A 95 49.79 31.71 25.36
CA PRO A 95 48.57 31.18 25.98
C PRO A 95 48.51 31.34 27.51
N ASP A 96 47.37 30.90 28.07
CA ASP A 96 47.06 30.66 29.48
C ASP A 96 46.45 31.80 30.30
N ALA A 97 45.11 31.82 30.29
CA ALA A 97 44.29 31.95 31.50
C ALA A 97 42.88 31.41 31.23
N LEU A 98 42.73 30.09 31.42
CA LEU A 98 41.46 29.46 31.74
C LEU A 98 40.93 30.06 33.05
N ASN A 99 39.79 30.74 32.96
CA ASN A 99 38.77 30.79 34.02
C ASN A 99 37.47 31.33 33.40
N GLY A 100 36.94 30.56 32.43
CA GLY A 100 35.52 30.65 32.12
C GLY A 100 34.77 29.88 33.19
N ASP A 101 33.99 30.59 34.01
CA ASP A 101 33.17 30.01 35.07
C ASP A 101 32.35 28.81 34.54
N PRO A 102 32.64 27.57 34.98
CA PRO A 102 31.94 26.37 34.54
C PRO A 102 30.43 26.47 34.77
N GLN A 103 29.99 27.15 35.84
CA GLN A 103 28.58 27.35 36.14
C GLN A 103 27.89 28.26 35.12
N ALA A 104 28.59 29.27 34.58
CA ALA A 104 28.05 30.16 33.57
C ALA A 104 27.91 29.46 32.19
N ALA A 105 28.82 28.55 31.86
CA ALA A 105 28.73 27.74 30.64
C ALA A 105 27.60 26.69 30.75
N GLU A 106 27.45 26.07 31.92
CA GLU A 106 26.40 25.10 32.22
C GLU A 106 25.00 25.76 32.24
N ALA A 107 24.88 26.95 32.83
CA ALA A 107 23.65 27.75 32.82
C ALA A 107 23.21 28.16 31.41
N LYS A 108 24.16 28.54 30.53
CA LYS A 108 23.85 28.85 29.12
C LYS A 108 23.39 27.61 28.35
N SER A 109 24.04 26.45 28.58
CA SER A 109 23.63 25.18 27.98
C SER A 109 22.23 24.75 28.44
N ALA A 110 21.95 24.87 29.74
CA ALA A 110 20.64 24.60 30.32
C ALA A 110 19.55 25.53 29.76
N ALA A 111 19.84 26.83 29.60
CA ALA A 111 18.91 27.80 29.02
C ALA A 111 18.59 27.48 27.54
N VAL A 112 19.59 27.10 26.74
CA VAL A 112 19.38 26.67 25.35
C VAL A 112 18.55 25.38 25.28
N LYS A 113 18.81 24.42 26.18
CA LYS A 113 18.04 23.18 26.27
C LYS A 113 16.58 23.43 26.68
N ALA A 114 16.34 24.32 27.64
CA ALA A 114 15.01 24.72 28.08
C ALA A 114 14.24 25.47 26.99
N ALA A 115 14.87 26.42 26.30
CA ALA A 115 14.26 27.14 25.18
C ALA A 115 13.90 26.19 24.01
N ARG A 116 14.76 25.19 23.74
CA ARG A 116 14.46 24.14 22.76
C ARG A 116 13.29 23.27 23.21
N ALA A 117 13.21 22.89 24.49
CA ALA A 117 12.11 22.10 25.03
C ALA A 117 10.77 22.85 24.97
N ALA A 118 10.76 24.14 25.31
CA ALA A 118 9.56 24.99 25.22
C ALA A 118 9.04 25.09 23.78
N ARG A 119 9.94 25.34 22.81
CA ARG A 119 9.56 25.35 21.38
C ARG A 119 9.02 24.01 20.89
N ILE A 120 9.55 22.90 21.40
CA ILE A 120 9.05 21.56 21.08
C ILE A 120 7.64 21.35 21.67
N ALA A 121 7.39 21.85 22.89
CA ALA A 121 6.07 21.74 23.53
C ALA A 121 5.01 22.59 22.81
N GLU A 122 5.33 23.85 22.46
CA GLU A 122 4.45 24.72 21.67
C GLU A 122 4.13 24.11 20.30
N ALA A 123 5.14 23.54 19.63
CA ALA A 123 4.94 22.85 18.35
C ALA A 123 4.03 21.63 18.47
N ARG A 124 4.15 20.87 19.56
CA ARG A 124 3.26 19.72 19.84
C ARG A 124 1.82 20.18 20.08
N ALA A 125 1.62 21.26 20.83
CA ALA A 125 0.28 21.82 21.05
C ALA A 125 -0.37 22.30 19.74
N ALA A 126 0.42 22.94 18.86
CA ALA A 126 -0.07 23.33 17.53
C ALA A 126 -0.40 22.11 16.64
N ASP A 127 0.42 21.06 16.68
CA ASP A 127 0.12 19.80 15.98
C ASP A 127 -1.17 19.17 16.51
N GLU A 128 -1.34 19.12 17.83
CA GLU A 128 -2.55 18.60 18.47
C GLU A 128 -3.78 19.43 18.08
N GLN A 129 -3.66 20.75 17.97
CA GLN A 129 -4.75 21.60 17.52
C GLN A 129 -5.15 21.31 16.06
N ILE A 130 -4.19 21.06 15.17
CA ILE A 130 -4.47 20.65 13.78
C ILE A 130 -5.07 19.23 13.77
N MET A 131 -4.58 18.29 14.58
CA MET A 131 -5.17 16.95 14.68
C MET A 131 -6.61 17.00 15.20
N ASN A 132 -6.92 17.96 16.06
CA ASN A 132 -8.23 18.10 16.70
C ASN A 132 -9.19 19.00 15.91
N SER A 133 -8.79 19.60 14.78
CA SER A 133 -9.68 20.38 13.92
C SER A 133 -10.58 19.45 13.11
N ARG A 134 -11.53 18.82 13.82
CA ARG A 134 -12.57 17.97 13.26
C ARG A 134 -13.48 18.77 12.32
N ALA A 135 -14.06 18.09 11.34
CA ALA A 135 -15.11 18.65 10.50
C ALA A 135 -16.23 19.21 11.39
N ALA A 136 -16.57 20.48 11.23
CA ALA A 136 -17.75 21.06 11.83
C ALA A 136 -18.97 20.44 11.14
N ASP A 137 -19.85 19.90 11.97
CA ASP A 137 -21.17 19.35 11.66
C ASP A 137 -21.27 17.85 11.35
N SER A 138 -21.01 17.04 12.38
CA SER A 138 -21.93 15.95 12.71
C SER A 138 -22.31 16.08 14.19
N ARG A 139 -23.61 16.25 14.45
CA ARG A 139 -24.18 16.21 15.80
C ARG A 139 -23.70 14.97 16.55
N PRO A 140 -23.56 15.02 17.89
CA PRO A 140 -23.17 13.86 18.65
C PRO A 140 -24.27 12.79 18.51
N VAL A 141 -23.92 11.61 17.99
CA VAL A 141 -24.75 10.42 18.19
C VAL A 141 -24.48 9.96 19.62
N GLU A 142 -25.45 10.15 20.50
CA GLU A 142 -25.53 9.50 21.80
C GLU A 142 -25.67 7.98 21.64
N GLY A 143 -24.94 7.22 22.48
CA GLY A 143 -25.07 5.77 22.64
C GLY A 143 -24.00 4.96 21.88
N GLN A 144 -23.22 4.16 22.58
CA GLN A 144 -22.32 3.17 21.96
C GLN A 144 -23.16 2.12 21.21
N THR A 145 -23.35 2.31 19.91
CA THR A 145 -23.97 1.34 18.99
C THR A 145 -22.92 0.57 18.20
N ALA A 146 -21.65 0.65 18.59
CA ALA A 146 -20.55 -0.09 17.97
C ALA A 146 -20.25 -1.35 18.78
N CYS A 147 -19.95 -2.44 18.08
CA CYS A 147 -19.51 -3.68 18.70
C CYS A 147 -18.04 -3.56 19.13
N ALA A 148 -17.51 -4.60 19.77
CA ALA A 148 -16.16 -4.54 20.35
C ALA A 148 -15.02 -4.46 19.33
N ASP A 149 -15.32 -4.73 18.06
CA ASP A 149 -14.46 -4.50 16.90
C ASP A 149 -14.51 -3.05 16.38
N HIS A 150 -15.22 -2.16 17.08
CA HIS A 150 -15.45 -0.75 16.72
C HIS A 150 -16.27 -0.51 15.45
N GLU A 151 -16.80 -1.57 14.86
CA GLU A 151 -17.71 -1.52 13.72
C GLU A 151 -19.17 -1.36 14.22
N PRO A 152 -20.06 -0.71 13.44
CA PRO A 152 -21.44 -0.49 13.86
C PRO A 152 -22.19 -1.81 14.02
N ALA A 153 -23.07 -1.84 15.02
CA ALA A 153 -24.00 -2.94 15.25
C ALA A 153 -25.00 -3.05 14.09
N SER A 154 -25.30 -4.27 13.67
CA SER A 154 -26.32 -4.52 12.65
C SER A 154 -27.74 -4.23 13.20
N GLN A 155 -28.70 -4.01 12.30
CA GLN A 155 -30.09 -3.76 12.71
C GLN A 155 -30.67 -4.84 13.65
N PRO A 156 -30.43 -6.16 13.43
CA PRO A 156 -30.87 -7.19 14.38
C PRO A 156 -30.27 -7.04 15.78
N VAL A 157 -29.02 -6.57 15.90
CA VAL A 157 -28.38 -6.29 17.18
C VAL A 157 -29.05 -5.08 17.85
N LEU A 158 -29.33 -4.02 17.08
CA LEU A 158 -30.04 -2.84 17.57
C LEU A 158 -31.45 -3.19 18.03
N ASP A 159 -32.19 -4.00 17.28
CA ASP A 159 -33.53 -4.47 17.65
C ASP A 159 -33.48 -5.30 18.94
N ALA A 160 -32.45 -6.13 19.12
CA ALA A 160 -32.22 -6.89 20.34
C ALA A 160 -31.89 -6.00 21.55
N LEU A 161 -31.15 -4.90 21.35
CA LEU A 161 -30.87 -3.92 22.42
C LEU A 161 -32.16 -3.32 22.98
N PHE A 162 -33.11 -2.98 22.11
CA PHE A 162 -34.40 -2.42 22.53
C PHE A 162 -35.38 -3.51 23.02
N GLY A 163 -35.24 -4.74 22.55
CA GLY A 163 -36.10 -5.88 22.91
C GLY A 163 -35.70 -6.67 24.16
N GLY A 164 -34.54 -6.36 24.76
CA GLY A 164 -34.05 -6.99 26.00
C GLY A 164 -33.64 -8.46 25.85
N ASP A 165 -33.50 -9.17 26.97
CA ASP A 165 -32.89 -10.50 27.03
C ASP A 165 -33.57 -11.55 26.13
N ALA A 166 -34.89 -11.49 25.98
CA ALA A 166 -35.63 -12.42 25.11
C ALA A 166 -35.33 -12.20 23.62
N ALA A 167 -35.20 -10.93 23.20
CA ALA A 167 -34.82 -10.59 21.84
C ALA A 167 -33.36 -10.95 21.56
N PHE A 168 -32.47 -10.74 22.54
CA PHE A 168 -31.08 -11.19 22.43
C PHE A 168 -30.95 -12.72 22.36
N ALA A 169 -31.76 -13.47 23.12
CA ALA A 169 -31.78 -14.93 23.03
C ALA A 169 -32.27 -15.44 21.66
N GLU A 170 -33.17 -14.72 20.99
CA GLU A 170 -33.56 -15.01 19.59
C GLU A 170 -32.41 -14.67 18.63
N LEU A 171 -31.74 -13.52 18.81
CA LEU A 171 -30.57 -13.13 18.04
C LEU A 171 -29.47 -14.19 18.12
N ALA A 172 -29.13 -14.65 19.33
CA ALA A 172 -28.12 -15.68 19.56
C ALA A 172 -28.47 -17.02 18.89
N ARG A 173 -29.76 -17.33 18.69
CA ARG A 173 -30.19 -18.53 17.96
C ARG A 173 -30.17 -18.35 16.44
N ARG A 174 -30.56 -17.18 15.93
CA ARG A 174 -30.65 -16.91 14.47
C ARG A 174 -29.32 -16.50 13.85
N SER A 175 -28.53 -15.74 14.60
CA SER A 175 -27.30 -15.10 14.14
C SER A 175 -26.26 -15.14 15.27
N PRO A 176 -25.80 -16.36 15.64
CA PRO A 176 -24.89 -16.53 16.77
C PRO A 176 -23.57 -15.77 16.61
N ALA A 177 -23.03 -15.65 15.40
CA ALA A 177 -21.83 -14.85 15.11
C ALA A 177 -21.99 -13.37 15.53
N GLU A 178 -23.10 -12.74 15.13
CA GLU A 178 -23.43 -11.35 15.51
C GLU A 178 -23.64 -11.21 17.02
N ALA A 179 -24.27 -12.21 17.67
CA ALA A 179 -24.46 -12.20 19.10
C ALA A 179 -23.13 -12.26 19.88
N PHE A 180 -22.15 -13.06 19.44
CA PHE A 180 -20.82 -13.09 20.04
C PHE A 180 -20.03 -11.80 19.77
N ARG A 181 -20.02 -11.34 18.51
CA ARG A 181 -19.35 -10.11 18.07
C ARG A 181 -19.77 -8.88 18.89
N CYS A 182 -21.06 -8.78 19.19
CA CYS A 182 -21.65 -7.63 19.90
C CYS A 182 -22.00 -7.95 21.36
N SER A 183 -21.41 -9.00 21.94
CA SER A 183 -21.74 -9.49 23.28
C SER A 183 -21.46 -8.47 24.41
N SER A 184 -20.56 -7.52 24.18
CA SER A 184 -20.24 -6.41 25.10
C SER A 184 -21.43 -5.49 25.37
N LEU A 185 -22.38 -5.40 24.42
CA LEU A 185 -23.59 -4.59 24.55
C LEU A 185 -24.66 -5.25 25.45
N PHE A 186 -24.49 -6.53 25.79
CA PHE A 186 -25.45 -7.34 26.54
C PHE A 186 -24.79 -7.99 27.77
N PRO A 187 -24.54 -7.24 28.86
CA PRO A 187 -23.77 -7.74 30.01
C PRO A 187 -24.54 -8.68 30.95
N GLY A 188 -25.88 -8.79 30.83
CA GLY A 188 -26.73 -9.54 31.75
C GLY A 188 -26.53 -11.07 31.77
N ASP A 189 -26.96 -11.71 32.85
CA ASP A 189 -26.84 -13.17 33.07
C ASP A 189 -27.67 -13.99 32.06
N ALA A 190 -28.85 -13.49 31.69
CA ALA A 190 -29.68 -14.14 30.69
C ALA A 190 -29.06 -14.08 29.28
N ALA A 191 -28.41 -12.96 28.95
CA ALA A 191 -27.62 -12.84 27.73
C ALA A 191 -26.41 -13.79 27.73
N LEU A 192 -25.72 -13.92 28.86
CA LEU A 192 -24.63 -14.89 29.01
C LEU A 192 -25.10 -16.34 28.84
N ALA A 193 -26.27 -16.69 29.41
CA ALA A 193 -26.88 -18.00 29.23
C ALA A 193 -27.24 -18.27 27.75
N ALA A 194 -27.80 -17.28 27.06
CA ALA A 194 -28.09 -17.36 25.63
C ALA A 194 -26.82 -17.57 24.79
N LEU A 195 -25.72 -16.86 25.10
CA LEU A 195 -24.43 -17.07 24.45
C LEU A 195 -23.88 -18.48 24.73
N ARG A 196 -24.00 -18.98 25.97
CA ARG A 196 -23.60 -20.34 26.33
C ARG A 196 -24.33 -21.39 25.49
N ASP A 197 -25.61 -21.18 25.21
CA ASP A 197 -26.43 -22.09 24.40
C ASP A 197 -26.19 -21.93 22.89
N ALA A 198 -25.69 -20.78 22.45
CA ALA A 198 -25.28 -20.53 21.07
C ALA A 198 -23.92 -21.13 20.71
N VAL A 199 -23.06 -21.47 21.69
CA VAL A 199 -21.71 -22.04 21.45
C VAL A 199 -21.69 -23.20 20.45
N PRO A 200 -22.59 -24.20 20.50
CA PRO A 200 -22.57 -25.30 19.54
C PRO A 200 -22.82 -24.88 18.08
N LEU A 201 -23.42 -23.70 17.85
CA LEU A 201 -23.71 -23.16 16.52
C LEU A 201 -22.54 -22.33 15.97
N ALA A 202 -21.77 -21.68 16.86
CA ALA A 202 -20.72 -20.72 16.49
C ALA A 202 -19.54 -20.75 17.48
N PRO A 203 -18.83 -21.88 17.60
CA PRO A 203 -17.77 -22.02 18.59
C PRO A 203 -16.56 -21.13 18.28
N PHE A 204 -16.26 -20.89 17.01
CA PHE A 204 -15.16 -20.01 16.62
C PHE A 204 -15.48 -18.53 16.92
N ASP A 205 -16.71 -18.08 16.72
CA ASP A 205 -17.14 -16.73 17.12
C ASP A 205 -17.06 -16.54 18.65
N ALA A 206 -17.42 -17.57 19.42
CA ALA A 206 -17.25 -17.58 20.87
C ALA A 206 -15.77 -17.45 21.29
N ILE A 207 -14.86 -18.09 20.55
CA ILE A 207 -13.41 -17.97 20.75
C ILE A 207 -12.90 -16.58 20.34
N GLY A 208 -13.38 -16.03 19.23
CA GLY A 208 -13.05 -14.67 18.80
C GLY A 208 -13.46 -13.62 19.83
N ALA A 209 -14.56 -13.86 20.55
CA ALA A 209 -15.02 -13.02 21.66
C ALA A 209 -14.38 -13.35 23.02
N ALA A 210 -13.38 -14.25 23.10
CA ALA A 210 -12.87 -14.77 24.37
C ALA A 210 -12.29 -13.69 25.30
N ASP A 211 -11.64 -12.66 24.76
CA ASP A 211 -11.09 -11.57 25.57
C ASP A 211 -12.20 -10.71 26.21
N GLN A 212 -13.34 -10.55 25.53
CA GLN A 212 -14.51 -9.86 26.08
C GLN A 212 -15.21 -10.73 27.13
N LEU A 213 -15.45 -12.00 26.80
CA LEU A 213 -16.13 -12.95 27.66
C LEU A 213 -15.34 -13.25 28.93
N GLY A 214 -14.01 -13.37 28.86
CA GLY A 214 -13.16 -13.69 30.01
C GLY A 214 -13.17 -12.66 31.13
N THR A 215 -13.61 -11.42 30.84
CA THR A 215 -13.79 -10.37 31.86
C THR A 215 -15.11 -10.48 32.64
N ARG A 216 -16.06 -11.33 32.17
CA ARG A 216 -17.41 -11.45 32.71
C ARG A 216 -17.50 -12.64 33.69
N PRO A 217 -18.23 -12.50 34.81
CA PRO A 217 -18.59 -13.64 35.64
C PRO A 217 -19.31 -14.71 34.79
N GLY A 218 -18.83 -15.97 34.83
CA GLY A 218 -19.38 -17.07 34.04
C GLY A 218 -18.96 -17.12 32.56
N GLY A 219 -18.26 -16.10 32.04
CA GLY A 219 -17.79 -16.09 30.65
C GLY A 219 -16.76 -17.18 30.34
N GLU A 220 -15.95 -17.57 31.32
CA GLU A 220 -15.03 -18.72 31.20
C GLU A 220 -15.76 -20.03 30.92
N GLU A 221 -17.02 -20.22 31.35
CA GLU A 221 -17.79 -21.43 31.02
C GLU A 221 -18.18 -21.45 29.53
N VAL A 222 -18.51 -20.29 28.96
CA VAL A 222 -18.82 -20.14 27.54
C VAL A 222 -17.57 -20.45 26.71
N ILE A 223 -16.42 -19.90 27.09
CA ILE A 223 -15.12 -20.15 26.44
C ILE A 223 -14.75 -21.63 26.56
N ALA A 224 -14.83 -22.22 27.76
CA ALA A 224 -14.49 -23.62 27.98
C ALA A 224 -15.37 -24.56 27.14
N ARG A 225 -16.67 -24.26 27.00
CA ARG A 225 -17.59 -25.01 26.13
C ARG A 225 -17.19 -24.90 24.65
N ALA A 226 -16.71 -23.73 24.22
CA ALA A 226 -16.28 -23.50 22.85
C ALA A 226 -14.97 -24.23 22.50
N LEU A 227 -14.11 -24.50 23.50
CA LEU A 227 -12.83 -25.19 23.33
C LEU A 227 -12.95 -26.72 23.18
N ASP A 228 -14.16 -27.29 23.14
CA ASP A 228 -14.36 -28.71 22.85
C ASP A 228 -13.82 -29.06 21.45
N LEU A 229 -12.80 -29.92 21.40
CA LEU A 229 -12.10 -30.26 20.15
C LEU A 229 -13.02 -30.94 19.13
N GLY A 230 -14.00 -31.73 19.61
CA GLY A 230 -14.98 -32.40 18.75
C GLY A 230 -15.91 -31.40 18.07
N LEU A 231 -16.39 -30.40 18.83
CA LEU A 231 -17.19 -29.29 18.34
C LEU A 231 -16.39 -28.45 17.33
N LEU A 232 -15.20 -27.98 17.71
CA LEU A 232 -14.35 -27.18 16.83
C LEU A 232 -14.05 -27.89 15.52
N THR A 233 -13.75 -29.19 15.56
CA THR A 233 -13.48 -29.98 14.36
C THR A 233 -14.69 -30.04 13.41
N ARG A 234 -15.91 -30.16 13.94
CA ARG A 234 -17.14 -30.18 13.12
C ARG A 234 -17.52 -28.81 12.59
N SER A 235 -17.15 -27.75 13.29
CA SER A 235 -17.50 -26.36 12.98
C SER A 235 -16.43 -25.61 12.19
N LEU A 236 -15.42 -26.31 11.65
CA LEU A 236 -14.35 -25.68 10.88
C LEU A 236 -14.83 -24.90 9.65
N ASP A 237 -16.06 -25.12 9.17
CA ASP A 237 -16.72 -24.46 8.03
C ASP A 237 -15.74 -23.95 6.95
N GLY A 238 -15.20 -24.89 6.18
CA GLY A 238 -14.26 -24.58 5.11
C GLY A 238 -12.86 -24.14 5.55
N GLY A 239 -12.53 -24.22 6.84
CA GLY A 239 -11.19 -24.06 7.41
C GLY A 239 -10.81 -22.63 7.82
N MET A 240 -11.48 -21.60 7.26
CA MET A 240 -11.19 -20.19 7.55
C MET A 240 -11.36 -19.79 9.03
N PRO A 241 -12.46 -20.17 9.72
CA PRO A 241 -12.69 -19.80 11.13
C PRO A 241 -11.53 -20.16 12.07
N PHE A 242 -10.82 -21.27 11.79
CA PHE A 242 -9.64 -21.64 12.58
C PHE A 242 -8.51 -20.62 12.45
N TYR A 243 -8.23 -20.11 11.25
CA TYR A 243 -7.13 -19.19 11.03
C TYR A 243 -7.43 -17.80 11.56
N GLU A 244 -8.68 -17.33 11.41
CA GLU A 244 -9.18 -16.07 11.98
C GLU A 244 -9.05 -16.04 13.52
N THR A 245 -9.25 -17.19 14.17
CA THR A 245 -9.23 -17.31 15.64
C THR A 245 -7.97 -17.98 16.19
N ARG A 246 -6.98 -18.28 15.34
CA ARG A 246 -5.82 -19.09 15.71
C ARG A 246 -5.03 -18.50 16.87
N HIS A 247 -4.92 -17.17 16.91
CA HIS A 247 -4.22 -16.46 17.97
C HIS A 247 -4.84 -16.77 19.35
N GLU A 248 -6.18 -16.75 19.44
CA GLU A 248 -6.93 -17.06 20.67
C GLU A 248 -6.86 -18.56 21.03
N LEU A 249 -6.97 -19.43 20.03
CA LEU A 249 -6.82 -20.87 20.19
C LEU A 249 -5.44 -21.23 20.74
N ARG A 250 -4.37 -20.60 20.25
CA ARG A 250 -3.00 -20.84 20.71
C ARG A 250 -2.78 -20.50 22.18
N LYS A 251 -3.49 -19.49 22.70
CA LYS A 251 -3.43 -19.10 24.13
C LYS A 251 -4.07 -20.15 25.04
N ARG A 252 -5.06 -20.92 24.53
CA ARG A 252 -5.99 -21.70 25.36
C ARG A 252 -5.96 -23.21 25.12
N LEU A 253 -5.56 -23.67 23.94
CA LEU A 253 -5.44 -25.10 23.62
C LEU A 253 -4.02 -25.63 23.85
N PRO A 254 -3.90 -26.88 24.34
CA PRO A 254 -2.63 -27.62 24.29
C PRO A 254 -2.09 -27.71 22.86
N LYS A 255 -0.76 -27.64 22.72
CA LYS A 255 -0.08 -27.74 21.42
C LYS A 255 -0.49 -28.97 20.58
N PRO A 256 -0.67 -30.17 21.14
CA PRO A 256 -1.12 -31.34 20.36
C PRO A 256 -2.52 -31.16 19.76
N ASP A 257 -3.45 -30.60 20.52
CA ASP A 257 -4.83 -30.39 20.10
C ASP A 257 -4.91 -29.30 19.03
N LEU A 258 -4.17 -28.20 19.23
CA LEU A 258 -4.04 -27.13 18.24
C LEU A 258 -3.49 -27.66 16.91
N ARG A 259 -2.47 -28.53 16.93
CA ARG A 259 -1.91 -29.14 15.72
C ARG A 259 -2.89 -30.08 15.02
N THR A 260 -3.66 -30.83 15.79
CA THR A 260 -4.71 -31.71 15.25
C THR A 260 -5.79 -30.89 14.55
N LEU A 261 -6.27 -29.83 15.22
CA LEU A 261 -7.26 -28.92 14.67
C LEU A 261 -6.74 -28.19 13.43
N GLU A 262 -5.50 -27.71 13.47
CA GLU A 262 -4.83 -27.07 12.33
C GLU A 262 -4.72 -28.01 11.13
N SER A 263 -4.44 -29.29 11.36
CA SER A 263 -4.38 -30.30 10.29
C SER A 263 -5.76 -30.54 9.66
N HIS A 264 -6.83 -30.44 10.45
CA HIS A 264 -8.21 -30.55 9.96
C HIS A 264 -8.62 -29.29 9.20
N ALA A 265 -8.29 -28.11 9.74
CA ALA A 265 -8.53 -26.81 9.12
C ALA A 265 -7.83 -26.70 7.78
N ALA A 266 -6.56 -27.12 7.68
CA ALA A 266 -5.79 -27.14 6.44
C ALA A 266 -6.49 -27.92 5.32
N ARG A 267 -6.99 -29.13 5.64
CA ARG A 267 -7.72 -29.96 4.67
C ARG A 267 -9.06 -29.32 4.26
N ALA A 268 -9.79 -28.76 5.22
CA ALA A 268 -11.04 -28.06 4.95
C ALA A 268 -10.83 -26.82 4.07
N LEU A 269 -9.74 -26.07 4.32
CA LEU A 269 -9.34 -24.89 3.56
C LEU A 269 -8.99 -25.25 2.12
N ALA A 270 -8.10 -26.23 1.92
CA ALA A 270 -7.72 -26.69 0.59
C ALA A 270 -8.94 -27.18 -0.21
N ALA A 271 -9.83 -27.94 0.44
CA ALA A 271 -11.07 -28.40 -0.21
C ALA A 271 -12.01 -27.24 -0.58
N SER A 272 -12.09 -26.19 0.25
CA SER A 272 -12.95 -25.02 -0.02
C SER A 272 -12.38 -24.15 -1.13
N LEU A 273 -11.08 -23.91 -1.11
CA LEU A 273 -10.38 -23.19 -2.19
C LEU A 273 -10.48 -23.94 -3.52
N ALA A 274 -10.43 -25.27 -3.51
CA ALA A 274 -10.62 -26.07 -4.72
C ALA A 274 -12.06 -26.01 -5.25
N ARG A 275 -13.07 -25.92 -4.38
CA ARG A 275 -14.49 -25.83 -4.77
C ARG A 275 -14.86 -24.45 -5.32
N ASP A 276 -14.44 -23.39 -4.63
CA ASP A 276 -14.76 -22.01 -5.01
C ASP A 276 -13.54 -21.08 -4.80
N PRO A 277 -12.57 -21.13 -5.73
CA PRO A 277 -11.37 -20.33 -5.60
C PRO A 277 -11.64 -18.82 -5.70
N ALA A 278 -12.72 -18.41 -6.37
CA ALA A 278 -13.06 -17.00 -6.54
C ALA A 278 -13.60 -16.36 -5.25
N ALA A 279 -14.38 -17.11 -4.46
CA ALA A 279 -14.87 -16.62 -3.18
C ALA A 279 -13.85 -16.75 -2.05
N VAL A 280 -13.01 -17.80 -2.05
CA VAL A 280 -12.11 -18.10 -0.93
C VAL A 280 -10.78 -17.33 -1.03
N ALA A 281 -10.20 -17.18 -2.22
CA ALA A 281 -8.90 -16.51 -2.38
C ALA A 281 -8.88 -15.05 -1.84
N PRO A 282 -9.90 -14.21 -2.12
CA PRO A 282 -9.95 -12.86 -1.55
C PRO A 282 -10.06 -12.84 -0.03
N LYS A 283 -10.76 -13.80 0.58
CA LYS A 283 -10.85 -13.91 2.06
C LYS A 283 -9.50 -14.26 2.70
N ILE A 284 -8.74 -15.15 2.07
CA ILE A 284 -7.37 -15.45 2.50
C ILE A 284 -6.49 -14.19 2.37
N GLY A 285 -6.62 -13.44 1.27
CA GLY A 285 -5.93 -12.17 1.07
C GLY A 285 -6.25 -11.14 2.16
N ALA A 286 -7.54 -10.92 2.43
CA ALA A 286 -8.01 -10.00 3.46
C ALA A 286 -7.49 -10.36 4.85
N LEU A 287 -7.59 -11.64 5.25
CA LEU A 287 -7.04 -12.10 6.53
C LEU A 287 -5.53 -11.84 6.64
N LEU A 288 -4.77 -12.08 5.56
CA LEU A 288 -3.33 -11.81 5.56
C LEU A 288 -3.03 -10.32 5.69
N ASP A 289 -3.85 -9.46 5.10
CA ASP A 289 -3.75 -8.01 5.23
C ASP A 289 -4.10 -7.54 6.63
N ASP A 290 -5.13 -8.11 7.27
CA ASP A 290 -5.51 -7.80 8.66
C ASP A 290 -4.41 -8.19 9.66
N MET A 291 -3.66 -9.26 9.37
CA MET A 291 -2.54 -9.74 10.19
C MET A 291 -1.21 -8.99 9.92
N VAL A 292 -1.24 -7.70 9.58
CA VAL A 292 -0.04 -6.93 9.20
C VAL A 292 0.98 -6.72 10.30
N ASP A 293 0.49 -6.61 11.53
CA ASP A 293 1.33 -6.44 12.71
C ASP A 293 1.74 -7.78 13.34
N ASP A 294 1.21 -8.90 12.85
CA ASP A 294 1.56 -10.23 13.35
C ASP A 294 2.93 -10.71 12.84
N PRO A 295 3.65 -11.54 13.63
CA PRO A 295 4.87 -12.19 13.17
C PRO A 295 4.62 -13.01 11.89
N PRO A 296 5.57 -13.07 10.93
CA PRO A 296 5.39 -13.82 9.69
C PRO A 296 4.99 -15.28 9.87
N ASP A 297 5.47 -15.94 10.93
CA ASP A 297 5.14 -17.34 11.24
C ASP A 297 3.66 -17.54 11.61
N ASP A 298 3.01 -16.51 12.14
CA ASP A 298 1.59 -16.52 12.46
C ASP A 298 0.77 -16.05 11.24
N ARG A 299 1.17 -14.94 10.64
CA ARG A 299 0.56 -14.36 9.45
C ARG A 299 0.42 -15.36 8.30
N PHE A 300 1.54 -15.95 7.86
CA PHE A 300 1.53 -16.82 6.68
C PHE A 300 1.06 -18.24 6.98
N ARG A 301 0.62 -18.54 8.20
CA ARG A 301 0.29 -19.90 8.60
C ARG A 301 -0.83 -20.52 7.77
N ILE A 302 -1.82 -19.71 7.38
CA ILE A 302 -2.91 -20.13 6.48
C ILE A 302 -2.38 -20.55 5.11
N THR A 303 -1.43 -19.80 4.54
CA THR A 303 -0.86 -20.12 3.23
C THR A 303 0.13 -21.28 3.27
N MET A 304 0.80 -21.49 4.40
CA MET A 304 1.62 -22.68 4.64
C MET A 304 0.82 -23.99 4.69
N ALA A 305 -0.52 -23.91 4.76
CA ALA A 305 -1.41 -25.07 4.71
C ALA A 305 -1.80 -25.47 3.28
N LEU A 306 -1.50 -24.62 2.29
CA LEU A 306 -1.86 -24.82 0.89
C LEU A 306 -0.75 -25.52 0.11
N SER A 307 -1.14 -26.31 -0.89
CA SER A 307 -0.20 -26.94 -1.83
C SER A 307 0.43 -25.90 -2.77
N SER A 308 1.51 -26.27 -3.45
CA SER A 308 2.12 -25.38 -4.47
C SER A 308 1.15 -25.00 -5.59
N GLU A 309 0.23 -25.89 -5.99
CA GLU A 309 -0.80 -25.59 -7.01
C GLU A 309 -1.83 -24.58 -6.50
N ASP A 310 -2.31 -24.79 -5.26
CA ASP A 310 -3.28 -23.90 -4.62
C ASP A 310 -2.69 -22.50 -4.44
N LEU A 311 -1.40 -22.41 -4.10
CA LEU A 311 -0.67 -21.15 -3.98
C LEU A 311 -0.52 -20.43 -5.33
N VAL A 312 -0.26 -21.15 -6.43
CA VAL A 312 -0.29 -20.55 -7.78
C VAL A 312 -1.67 -19.96 -8.06
N GLY A 313 -2.74 -20.71 -7.77
CA GLY A 313 -4.10 -20.23 -7.97
C GLY A 313 -4.46 -19.03 -7.08
N LEU A 314 -4.03 -19.04 -5.82
CA LEU A 314 -4.17 -17.90 -4.90
C LEU A 314 -3.47 -16.67 -5.48
N ILE A 315 -2.20 -16.78 -5.84
CA ILE A 315 -1.38 -15.69 -6.38
C ILE A 315 -1.94 -15.15 -7.69
N ALA A 316 -2.34 -16.02 -8.61
CA ALA A 316 -2.95 -15.63 -9.88
C ALA A 316 -4.24 -14.80 -9.69
N ARG A 317 -5.01 -15.07 -8.63
CA ARG A 317 -6.32 -14.44 -8.37
C ARG A 317 -6.22 -13.22 -7.45
N THR A 318 -5.37 -13.26 -6.45
CA THR A 318 -5.15 -12.12 -5.56
C THR A 318 -4.29 -11.07 -6.24
N GLY A 319 -3.43 -11.45 -7.20
CA GLY A 319 -2.77 -10.59 -8.18
C GLY A 319 -2.43 -9.19 -7.62
N PRO A 320 -3.21 -8.14 -7.92
CA PRO A 320 -3.07 -6.75 -7.43
C PRO A 320 -2.97 -6.54 -5.91
N GLN A 321 -3.40 -7.51 -5.10
CA GLN A 321 -3.32 -7.46 -3.64
C GLN A 321 -2.00 -8.04 -3.13
N LEU A 322 -1.29 -8.86 -3.92
CA LEU A 322 -0.03 -9.51 -3.50
C LEU A 322 1.10 -8.54 -3.10
N TYR A 323 0.91 -7.30 -3.48
CA TYR A 323 1.88 -6.25 -3.39
C TYR A 323 1.85 -5.53 -2.05
N THR A 324 0.93 -5.87 -1.15
CA THR A 324 0.97 -5.46 0.24
C THR A 324 2.22 -6.04 0.92
N SER A 325 2.78 -5.35 1.92
CA SER A 325 3.83 -5.91 2.80
C SER A 325 3.45 -7.30 3.34
N SER A 326 2.15 -7.56 3.35
CA SER A 326 1.45 -8.77 3.68
C SER A 326 1.59 -9.96 2.79
N LEU A 327 1.79 -9.75 1.50
CA LEU A 327 1.64 -10.82 0.52
C LEU A 327 2.92 -11.05 -0.30
N ASP A 328 3.94 -10.19 -0.14
CA ASP A 328 5.30 -10.43 -0.63
C ASP A 328 5.89 -11.78 -0.13
N GLY A 329 5.38 -12.26 1.01
CA GLY A 329 5.72 -13.57 1.56
C GLY A 329 5.19 -14.76 0.73
N LEU A 330 4.13 -14.61 -0.09
CA LEU A 330 3.50 -15.74 -0.76
C LEU A 330 4.42 -16.41 -1.78
N ILE A 331 5.23 -15.66 -2.52
CA ILE A 331 6.24 -16.25 -3.40
C ILE A 331 7.32 -16.99 -2.59
N ASN A 332 7.66 -16.53 -1.40
CA ASN A 332 8.58 -17.24 -0.51
C ASN A 332 7.95 -18.53 0.04
N VAL A 333 6.68 -18.48 0.45
CA VAL A 333 5.90 -19.64 0.89
C VAL A 333 5.79 -20.67 -0.23
N LEU A 334 5.45 -20.25 -1.46
CA LEU A 334 5.42 -21.12 -2.64
C LEU A 334 6.79 -21.77 -2.90
N ARG A 335 7.88 -21.03 -2.77
CA ARG A 335 9.24 -21.60 -2.88
C ARG A 335 9.55 -22.62 -1.78
N ILE A 336 9.01 -22.42 -0.57
CA ILE A 336 9.13 -23.41 0.51
C ILE A 336 8.33 -24.67 0.16
N GLN A 337 7.08 -24.53 -0.30
CA GLN A 337 6.26 -25.67 -0.69
C GLN A 337 6.84 -26.45 -1.87
N LEU A 338 7.34 -25.75 -2.89
CA LEU A 338 8.04 -26.38 -4.01
C LEU A 338 9.21 -27.25 -3.55
N LYS A 339 9.99 -26.80 -2.55
CA LYS A 339 11.08 -27.61 -1.98
C LYS A 339 10.56 -28.84 -1.22
N LEU A 340 9.49 -28.69 -0.44
CA LEU A 340 8.89 -29.78 0.33
C LEU A 340 8.28 -30.84 -0.59
N GLU A 341 7.59 -30.41 -1.63
CA GLU A 341 6.95 -31.26 -2.64
C GLU A 341 7.95 -31.79 -3.68
N LYS A 342 9.21 -31.32 -3.66
CA LYS A 342 10.27 -31.63 -4.66
C LYS A 342 9.87 -31.28 -6.09
N ARG A 343 9.23 -30.11 -6.24
CA ARG A 343 8.73 -29.57 -7.49
C ARG A 343 9.47 -28.30 -7.88
N SER A 344 9.29 -27.88 -9.13
CA SER A 344 9.86 -26.68 -9.72
C SER A 344 8.77 -25.79 -10.32
N PHE A 345 9.08 -24.50 -10.50
CA PHE A 345 8.22 -23.59 -11.24
C PHE A 345 7.96 -24.06 -12.68
N LEU A 346 8.92 -24.77 -13.30
CA LEU A 346 8.78 -25.25 -14.67
C LEU A 346 7.75 -26.38 -14.78
N GLU A 347 7.65 -27.23 -13.75
CA GLU A 347 6.62 -28.26 -13.66
C GLU A 347 5.24 -27.62 -13.49
N LEU A 348 5.11 -26.63 -12.59
CA LEU A 348 3.87 -25.86 -12.42
C LEU A 348 3.46 -25.14 -13.73
N ALA A 349 4.41 -24.61 -14.49
CA ALA A 349 4.11 -23.97 -15.77
C ALA A 349 3.51 -24.92 -16.83
N ARG A 350 3.71 -26.22 -16.66
CA ARG A 350 3.34 -27.26 -17.65
C ARG A 350 2.18 -28.14 -17.21
N GLU A 351 1.86 -28.14 -15.93
CA GLU A 351 0.86 -29.00 -15.33
C GLU A 351 -0.56 -28.56 -15.69
N GLU A 352 -1.47 -29.53 -15.83
CA GLU A 352 -2.83 -29.29 -16.34
C GLU A 352 -3.64 -28.32 -15.48
N ARG A 353 -3.50 -28.39 -14.15
CA ARG A 353 -4.26 -27.57 -13.20
C ARG A 353 -3.80 -26.11 -13.14
N THR A 354 -2.50 -25.89 -13.28
CA THR A 354 -1.85 -24.58 -13.06
C THR A 354 -1.50 -23.87 -14.35
N ARG A 355 -1.31 -24.59 -15.47
CA ARG A 355 -1.06 -24.02 -16.80
C ARG A 355 -2.11 -22.97 -17.24
N PRO A 356 -3.43 -23.13 -17.01
CA PRO A 356 -4.41 -22.11 -17.36
C PRO A 356 -4.31 -20.82 -16.54
N LEU A 357 -3.63 -20.86 -15.40
CA LEU A 357 -3.44 -19.73 -14.48
C LEU A 357 -2.04 -19.12 -14.60
N TRP A 358 -1.20 -19.68 -15.47
CA TRP A 358 0.22 -19.34 -15.52
C TRP A 358 0.45 -17.91 -15.99
N ALA A 359 -0.39 -17.41 -16.90
CA ALA A 359 -0.29 -16.04 -17.40
C ALA A 359 -0.53 -15.03 -16.27
N GLU A 360 -1.60 -15.20 -15.51
CA GLU A 360 -1.97 -14.34 -14.38
C GLU A 360 -0.93 -14.44 -13.26
N PHE A 361 -0.51 -15.67 -12.93
CA PHE A 361 0.57 -15.91 -11.96
C PHE A 361 1.87 -15.23 -12.38
N PHE A 362 2.26 -15.33 -13.65
CA PHE A 362 3.49 -14.73 -14.17
C PHE A 362 3.45 -13.22 -14.05
N VAL A 363 2.37 -12.59 -14.51
CA VAL A 363 2.22 -11.13 -14.47
C VAL A 363 2.19 -10.62 -13.03
N ALA A 364 1.46 -11.30 -12.14
CA ALA A 364 1.45 -10.98 -10.71
C ALA A 364 2.84 -11.09 -10.08
N THR A 365 3.56 -12.19 -10.35
CA THR A 365 4.88 -12.45 -9.78
C THR A 365 5.94 -11.48 -10.30
N VAL A 366 6.01 -11.31 -11.62
CA VAL A 366 7.04 -10.47 -12.25
C VAL A 366 6.74 -8.99 -12.04
N GLY A 367 5.48 -8.58 -12.21
CA GLY A 367 5.04 -7.21 -11.92
C GLY A 367 5.25 -6.82 -10.46
N GLY A 368 5.21 -7.79 -9.53
CA GLY A 368 5.58 -7.63 -8.11
C GLY A 368 7.08 -7.48 -7.83
N GLY A 369 7.91 -7.39 -8.86
CA GLY A 369 9.36 -7.33 -8.72
C GLY A 369 10.00 -8.65 -8.27
N ARG A 370 9.29 -9.78 -8.41
CA ARG A 370 9.77 -11.10 -7.95
C ARG A 370 10.30 -11.99 -9.09
N ALA A 371 10.63 -11.41 -10.25
CA ALA A 371 11.21 -12.13 -11.39
C ALA A 371 12.42 -13.00 -11.01
N ALA A 372 13.34 -12.48 -10.19
CA ALA A 372 14.51 -13.25 -9.72
C ALA A 372 14.11 -14.48 -8.87
N SER A 373 13.00 -14.41 -8.14
CA SER A 373 12.48 -15.55 -7.36
C SER A 373 11.92 -16.65 -8.27
N LEU A 374 11.33 -16.27 -9.41
CA LEU A 374 10.73 -17.18 -10.39
C LEU A 374 11.79 -17.89 -11.24
N PHE A 375 12.70 -17.11 -11.87
CA PHE A 375 13.67 -17.66 -12.83
C PHE A 375 14.88 -18.34 -12.16
N GLY A 376 15.17 -17.99 -10.90
CA GLY A 376 16.27 -18.59 -10.15
C GLY A 376 17.64 -18.28 -10.77
N THR A 377 18.54 -19.27 -10.74
CA THR A 377 19.95 -19.09 -11.11
C THR A 377 20.43 -19.98 -12.26
N ASN A 378 19.58 -20.88 -12.78
CA ASN A 378 19.95 -21.78 -13.88
C ASN A 378 19.43 -21.24 -15.23
N PRO A 379 20.30 -20.84 -16.16
CA PRO A 379 19.89 -20.22 -17.43
C PRO A 379 19.10 -21.16 -18.35
N ALA A 380 19.35 -22.48 -18.30
CA ALA A 380 18.59 -23.43 -19.11
C ALA A 380 17.14 -23.55 -18.62
N ILE A 381 16.93 -23.58 -17.30
CA ILE A 381 15.59 -23.59 -16.70
C ILE A 381 14.89 -22.26 -16.95
N ALA A 382 15.61 -21.13 -16.81
CA ALA A 382 15.06 -19.81 -17.07
C ALA A 382 14.57 -19.64 -18.51
N ARG A 383 15.32 -20.16 -19.50
CA ARG A 383 14.89 -20.18 -20.91
C ARG A 383 13.59 -20.95 -21.11
N GLU A 384 13.48 -22.14 -20.54
CA GLU A 384 12.28 -22.97 -20.66
C GLU A 384 11.07 -22.35 -19.94
N LEU A 385 11.28 -21.68 -18.81
CA LEU A 385 10.25 -20.91 -18.11
C LEU A 385 9.80 -19.71 -18.93
N MET A 386 10.72 -18.98 -19.56
CA MET A 386 10.39 -17.86 -20.45
C MET A 386 9.54 -18.32 -21.63
N ARG A 387 9.93 -19.43 -22.25
CA ARG A 387 9.16 -20.07 -23.33
C ARG A 387 7.76 -20.46 -22.89
N ALA A 388 7.61 -21.07 -21.72
CA ALA A 388 6.30 -21.43 -21.18
C ALA A 388 5.45 -20.18 -20.88
N SER A 389 6.08 -19.12 -20.39
CA SER A 389 5.40 -17.85 -20.06
C SER A 389 4.96 -17.12 -21.32
N LEU A 390 5.81 -17.02 -22.36
CA LEU A 390 5.44 -16.46 -23.65
C LEU A 390 4.25 -17.20 -24.28
N ARG A 391 4.24 -18.55 -24.20
CA ARG A 391 3.10 -19.36 -24.66
C ARG A 391 1.80 -19.07 -23.92
N ALA A 392 1.87 -18.83 -22.61
CA ALA A 392 0.71 -18.55 -21.79
C ALA A 392 0.17 -17.13 -22.03
N LEU A 393 1.06 -16.16 -22.22
CA LEU A 393 0.73 -14.74 -22.39
C LEU A 393 0.25 -14.41 -23.80
N LEU A 394 0.74 -15.14 -24.80
CA LEU A 394 0.58 -14.83 -26.22
C LEU A 394 0.04 -16.07 -26.98
N PRO A 395 -1.23 -16.45 -26.77
CA PRO A 395 -1.77 -17.66 -27.36
C PRO A 395 -1.92 -17.53 -28.88
N ALA A 396 -1.64 -18.62 -29.60
CA ALA A 396 -1.57 -18.66 -31.07
C ALA A 396 -2.94 -18.47 -31.76
N ASP A 397 -4.05 -18.63 -31.04
CA ASP A 397 -5.41 -18.44 -31.57
C ASP A 397 -5.86 -16.97 -31.57
N GLY A 398 -4.98 -16.03 -31.16
CA GLY A 398 -5.24 -14.60 -31.18
C GLY A 398 -6.33 -14.15 -30.21
N LYS A 399 -6.80 -15.04 -29.31
CA LYS A 399 -7.73 -14.64 -28.26
C LYS A 399 -7.00 -13.71 -27.28
N PRO A 400 -7.55 -12.51 -27.01
CA PRO A 400 -6.98 -11.63 -26.01
C PRO A 400 -6.88 -12.38 -24.67
N SER A 401 -5.73 -12.29 -24.01
CA SER A 401 -5.63 -12.68 -22.61
C SER A 401 -6.65 -11.87 -21.80
N ALA A 402 -7.21 -12.45 -20.73
CA ALA A 402 -7.98 -11.68 -19.75
C ALA A 402 -7.12 -10.60 -19.05
N ILE A 403 -5.80 -10.71 -19.18
CA ILE A 403 -4.83 -9.79 -18.61
C ILE A 403 -4.65 -8.60 -19.54
N ASP A 404 -4.53 -7.42 -18.93
CA ASP A 404 -4.14 -6.22 -19.63
C ASP A 404 -2.87 -6.40 -20.48
N THR A 405 -2.96 -6.10 -21.77
CA THR A 405 -1.84 -6.01 -22.70
C THR A 405 -0.65 -5.20 -22.17
N ALA A 406 -0.86 -4.04 -21.55
CA ALA A 406 0.25 -3.24 -21.03
C ALA A 406 0.92 -3.91 -19.83
N ALA A 407 0.16 -4.60 -18.98
CA ALA A 407 0.71 -5.42 -17.90
C ALA A 407 1.52 -6.60 -18.46
N VAL A 408 1.08 -7.24 -19.55
CA VAL A 408 1.86 -8.30 -20.23
C VAL A 408 3.18 -7.76 -20.78
N ILE A 409 3.13 -6.66 -21.54
CA ILE A 409 4.32 -6.01 -22.11
C ILE A 409 5.29 -5.61 -20.98
N GLY A 410 4.76 -4.99 -19.92
CA GLY A 410 5.52 -4.57 -18.76
C GLY A 410 6.19 -5.73 -18.04
N ALA A 411 5.45 -6.82 -17.79
CA ALA A 411 5.99 -8.01 -17.15
C ALA A 411 7.08 -8.70 -18.00
N LEU A 412 6.93 -8.75 -19.33
CA LEU A 412 7.97 -9.30 -20.20
C LEU A 412 9.26 -8.46 -20.16
N ALA A 413 9.15 -7.13 -20.16
CA ALA A 413 10.29 -6.24 -20.02
C ALA A 413 10.96 -6.38 -18.63
N ASP A 414 10.17 -6.38 -17.56
CA ASP A 414 10.67 -6.53 -16.19
C ASP A 414 11.30 -7.90 -15.92
N ALA A 415 10.80 -8.96 -16.58
CA ALA A 415 11.41 -10.28 -16.52
C ALA A 415 12.88 -10.26 -17.00
N MET A 416 13.20 -9.42 -17.98
CA MET A 416 14.55 -9.31 -18.55
C MET A 416 15.46 -8.32 -17.79
N ASP A 417 14.93 -7.52 -16.87
CA ASP A 417 15.71 -6.53 -16.11
C ASP A 417 16.47 -7.13 -14.91
N LEU A 418 16.88 -8.40 -15.03
CA LEU A 418 17.60 -9.12 -13.99
C LEU A 418 19.10 -8.78 -14.00
N ASP A 419 19.70 -8.68 -12.80
CA ASP A 419 21.14 -8.44 -12.64
C ASP A 419 22.01 -9.60 -13.15
N SER A 420 21.48 -10.82 -13.13
CA SER A 420 22.21 -12.02 -13.56
C SER A 420 22.31 -12.08 -15.09
N LEU A 421 23.50 -11.77 -15.62
CA LEU A 421 23.78 -11.80 -17.06
C LEU A 421 23.41 -13.14 -17.74
N PRO A 422 23.77 -14.33 -17.21
CA PRO A 422 23.41 -15.60 -17.86
C PRO A 422 21.91 -15.84 -17.93
N ILE A 423 21.17 -15.42 -16.88
CA ILE A 423 19.70 -15.56 -16.86
C ILE A 423 19.09 -14.58 -17.85
N ARG A 424 19.45 -13.30 -17.77
CA ARG A 424 18.98 -12.26 -18.68
C ARG A 424 19.22 -12.63 -20.15
N ALA A 425 20.42 -13.09 -20.49
CA ALA A 425 20.76 -13.54 -21.84
C ALA A 425 19.85 -14.67 -22.33
N ALA A 426 19.52 -15.63 -21.45
CA ALA A 426 18.62 -16.72 -21.78
C ALA A 426 17.18 -16.25 -22.08
N LEU A 427 16.72 -15.19 -21.40
CA LEU A 427 15.41 -14.57 -21.62
C LEU A 427 15.40 -13.71 -22.89
N GLU A 428 16.44 -12.90 -23.09
CA GLU A 428 16.66 -12.06 -24.29
C GLU A 428 16.65 -12.90 -25.57
N ASP A 429 17.40 -14.01 -25.58
CA ASP A 429 17.45 -14.94 -26.72
C ASP A 429 16.09 -15.53 -27.06
N GLU A 430 15.30 -15.89 -26.04
CA GLU A 430 14.00 -16.54 -26.24
C GLU A 430 12.95 -15.54 -26.73
N LEU A 431 12.96 -14.30 -26.22
CA LEU A 431 12.13 -13.23 -26.73
C LEU A 431 12.44 -12.93 -28.20
N ALA A 432 13.73 -12.81 -28.56
CA ALA A 432 14.18 -12.54 -29.92
C ALA A 432 13.78 -13.66 -30.89
N ALA A 433 13.92 -14.92 -30.47
CA ALA A 433 13.46 -16.07 -31.26
C ALA A 433 11.95 -16.02 -31.53
N TRP A 434 11.15 -15.69 -30.51
CA TRP A 434 9.70 -15.59 -30.63
C TRP A 434 9.26 -14.44 -31.54
N TYR A 435 9.94 -13.30 -31.45
CA TYR A 435 9.70 -12.15 -32.32
C TYR A 435 9.97 -12.47 -33.79
N ARG A 436 11.09 -13.15 -34.10
CA ARG A 436 11.42 -13.60 -35.47
C ARG A 436 10.42 -14.57 -36.05
N ALA A 437 9.91 -15.48 -35.22
CA ALA A 437 8.92 -16.47 -35.62
C ALA A 437 7.50 -15.88 -35.76
N GLY A 438 7.33 -14.55 -35.60
CA GLY A 438 6.06 -13.87 -35.83
C GLY A 438 5.02 -14.08 -34.71
N GLY A 439 5.45 -14.48 -33.52
CA GLY A 439 4.52 -14.83 -32.45
C GLY A 439 4.19 -16.32 -32.35
N GLU A 440 4.67 -17.14 -33.30
CA GLU A 440 4.47 -18.59 -33.29
C GLU A 440 5.70 -19.31 -32.72
N PRO A 441 5.54 -20.37 -31.92
CA PRO A 441 6.68 -21.14 -31.46
C PRO A 441 7.44 -21.76 -32.66
N PRO A 442 8.78 -21.80 -32.65
CA PRO A 442 9.53 -22.47 -33.69
C PRO A 442 9.14 -23.96 -33.71
N ALA A 443 8.46 -24.38 -34.78
CA ALA A 443 8.20 -25.79 -35.03
C ALA A 443 9.55 -26.49 -35.28
N LYS A 444 9.91 -27.42 -34.40
CA LYS A 444 11.08 -28.34 -34.44
C LYS A 444 12.39 -27.82 -33.83
N ALA A 445 12.52 -27.95 -32.51
CA ALA A 445 13.82 -28.11 -31.84
C ALA A 445 13.78 -29.13 -30.67
N ALA A 446 12.80 -30.03 -30.66
CA ALA A 446 12.77 -31.18 -29.77
C ALA A 446 12.48 -32.42 -30.62
N ILE A 447 13.23 -33.49 -30.35
CA ILE A 447 13.32 -34.77 -31.09
C ILE A 447 14.38 -34.76 -32.20
N GLN A 448 15.65 -34.87 -31.79
CA GLN A 448 16.61 -35.72 -32.48
C GLN A 448 17.73 -36.14 -31.51
N GLN A 449 17.57 -37.32 -30.91
CA GLN A 449 18.58 -38.38 -30.84
C GLN A 449 18.01 -39.58 -30.06
N VAL A 450 17.25 -40.42 -30.76
CA VAL A 450 17.27 -41.87 -30.53
C VAL A 450 17.42 -42.49 -31.91
N ALA A 451 18.53 -43.20 -32.08
CA ALA A 451 18.91 -43.84 -33.32
C ALA A 451 17.90 -44.94 -33.69
N VAL A 452 17.39 -44.91 -34.93
CA VAL A 452 17.02 -46.13 -35.65
C VAL A 452 17.51 -45.98 -37.09
N ARG A 453 18.35 -46.94 -37.47
CA ARG A 453 18.88 -47.18 -38.82
C ARG A 453 17.83 -47.96 -39.62
N SER A 454 17.69 -47.62 -40.91
CA SER A 454 17.60 -48.52 -42.10
C SER A 454 16.45 -48.25 -43.09
N GLY A 455 16.80 -48.30 -44.39
CA GLY A 455 15.94 -48.47 -45.60
C GLY A 455 15.35 -47.18 -46.17
N ILE A 456 15.90 -46.53 -47.22
CA ILE A 456 15.98 -46.84 -48.67
C ILE A 456 14.62 -46.98 -49.38
N GLY A 457 14.40 -46.07 -50.35
CA GLY A 457 13.55 -46.21 -51.55
C GLY A 457 12.09 -45.77 -51.38
N GLU A 458 11.39 -45.08 -52.28
CA GLU A 458 11.61 -44.60 -53.65
C GLU A 458 10.59 -43.47 -53.93
N THR A 459 10.92 -42.56 -54.84
CA THR A 459 10.02 -41.62 -55.56
C THR A 459 9.19 -42.38 -56.62
N PRO A 460 7.99 -41.92 -57.07
CA PRO A 460 7.91 -40.84 -58.06
C PRO A 460 6.64 -39.93 -58.12
N THR A 461 6.90 -38.69 -58.56
CA THR A 461 6.16 -37.73 -59.42
C THR A 461 4.92 -38.20 -60.22
N ARG A 462 3.87 -37.35 -60.35
CA ARG A 462 3.58 -36.41 -61.50
C ARG A 462 2.07 -36.14 -61.82
N SER A 463 1.76 -34.86 -62.14
CA SER A 463 0.89 -34.27 -63.21
C SER A 463 -0.65 -34.18 -63.20
N GLY A 464 -1.15 -32.99 -63.66
CA GLY A 464 -2.38 -32.74 -64.47
C GLY A 464 -3.33 -31.67 -63.86
N ILE A 465 -3.36 -30.36 -64.19
CA ILE A 465 -3.79 -29.52 -65.36
C ILE A 465 -5.33 -29.36 -65.58
N GLY A 466 -5.79 -28.07 -65.61
CA GLY A 466 -7.05 -27.51 -66.22
C GLY A 466 -8.25 -27.34 -65.25
N GLU A 467 -9.05 -26.27 -65.14
CA GLU A 467 -9.48 -25.13 -66.01
C GLU A 467 -9.99 -23.92 -65.15
N THR A 468 -10.28 -22.75 -65.77
CA THR A 468 -10.83 -21.49 -65.20
C THR A 468 -11.95 -20.94 -66.13
N PRO A 469 -12.70 -19.83 -65.88
CA PRO A 469 -13.14 -19.11 -64.66
C PRO A 469 -14.64 -18.67 -64.66
N THR A 470 -15.16 -18.08 -63.57
CA THR A 470 -16.25 -17.07 -63.63
C THR A 470 -16.19 -16.07 -62.47
N ARG A 471 -16.68 -14.86 -62.74
CA ARG A 471 -16.23 -13.55 -62.24
C ARG A 471 -17.35 -12.79 -61.52
N SER A 472 -17.03 -12.11 -60.41
CA SER A 472 -17.61 -10.82 -59.96
C SER A 472 -16.83 -10.37 -58.71
N GLY A 473 -15.86 -9.43 -58.77
CA GLY A 473 -16.04 -7.96 -58.80
C GLY A 473 -16.41 -7.45 -57.39
N ILE A 474 -15.79 -6.46 -56.73
CA ILE A 474 -14.93 -5.33 -57.13
C ILE A 474 -14.27 -4.83 -55.82
N GLY A 475 -12.98 -4.43 -55.83
CA GLY A 475 -12.40 -3.60 -54.77
C GLY A 475 -10.94 -3.85 -54.37
N GLU A 476 -10.03 -4.16 -55.31
CA GLU A 476 -8.60 -4.13 -55.01
C GLU A 476 -8.09 -2.68 -55.04
N THR A 477 -7.81 -2.14 -53.85
CA THR A 477 -6.90 -1.00 -53.65
C THR A 477 -5.48 -1.51 -53.39
N PRO A 478 -4.43 -0.77 -53.83
CA PRO A 478 -3.14 -1.34 -54.15
C PRO A 478 -2.32 -1.69 -52.91
N THR A 479 -1.79 -2.91 -52.92
CA THR A 479 -0.73 -3.40 -52.05
C THR A 479 0.52 -2.51 -52.15
N ARG A 480 0.75 -1.70 -51.11
CA ARG A 480 2.04 -1.08 -50.84
C ARG A 480 2.58 -1.60 -49.50
N SER A 481 3.62 -2.43 -49.59
CA SER A 481 4.63 -2.76 -48.58
C SER A 481 4.25 -2.60 -47.10
N GLY A 482 3.92 -3.72 -46.45
CA GLY A 482 3.91 -3.87 -45.00
C GLY A 482 3.34 -5.23 -44.65
N ILE A 483 4.18 -6.16 -44.21
CA ILE A 483 3.71 -7.40 -43.59
C ILE A 483 2.83 -6.93 -42.43
N GLY A 484 1.52 -7.23 -42.45
CA GLY A 484 0.62 -6.84 -41.38
C GLY A 484 1.16 -7.38 -40.05
N GLU A 485 1.56 -6.49 -39.15
CA GLU A 485 2.06 -6.90 -37.84
C GLU A 485 0.92 -7.53 -37.05
N THR A 486 1.15 -8.74 -36.54
CA THR A 486 0.19 -9.34 -35.60
C THR A 486 0.23 -8.58 -34.28
N PRO A 487 -0.90 -8.43 -33.54
CA PRO A 487 -0.91 -7.82 -32.22
C PRO A 487 0.13 -8.42 -31.28
N THR A 488 0.32 -9.75 -31.37
CA THR A 488 1.36 -10.50 -30.65
C THR A 488 2.78 -10.00 -30.96
N ARG A 489 3.11 -9.78 -32.24
CA ARG A 489 4.43 -9.30 -32.64
C ARG A 489 4.69 -7.87 -32.14
N SER A 490 3.68 -6.99 -32.19
CA SER A 490 3.78 -5.65 -31.64
C SER A 490 4.02 -5.67 -30.12
N MET A 491 3.27 -6.48 -29.37
CA MET A 491 3.46 -6.63 -27.91
C MET A 491 4.89 -7.06 -27.56
N ILE A 492 5.43 -8.07 -28.24
CA ILE A 492 6.82 -8.53 -28.03
C ILE A 492 7.81 -7.44 -28.42
N GLY A 493 7.57 -6.76 -29.54
CA GLY A 493 8.40 -5.68 -30.06
C GLY A 493 8.53 -4.52 -29.07
N LEU A 494 7.42 -4.12 -28.45
CA LEU A 494 7.40 -3.11 -27.39
C LEU A 494 8.13 -3.59 -26.13
N ALA A 495 7.91 -4.84 -25.69
CA ALA A 495 8.62 -5.39 -24.53
C ALA A 495 10.14 -5.41 -24.75
N GLY A 496 10.59 -5.81 -25.94
CA GLY A 496 12.00 -5.74 -26.34
C GLY A 496 12.54 -4.30 -26.35
N SER A 497 11.75 -3.34 -26.82
CA SER A 497 12.17 -1.93 -26.86
C SER A 497 12.32 -1.32 -25.47
N LEU A 498 11.40 -1.65 -24.56
CA LEU A 498 11.49 -1.25 -23.15
C LEU A 498 12.74 -1.79 -22.47
N HIS A 499 13.03 -3.07 -22.69
CA HIS A 499 14.25 -3.68 -22.16
C HIS A 499 15.50 -3.04 -22.75
N ALA A 500 15.55 -2.86 -24.07
CA ALA A 500 16.67 -2.24 -24.76
C ALA A 500 16.97 -0.81 -24.25
N ALA A 501 15.93 -0.01 -23.96
CA ALA A 501 16.09 1.33 -23.40
C ALA A 501 16.74 1.34 -22.00
N ARG A 502 16.70 0.23 -21.26
CA ARG A 502 17.15 0.12 -19.86
C ARG A 502 18.49 -0.55 -19.68
N LEU A 503 19.07 -1.05 -20.76
CA LEU A 503 20.35 -1.73 -20.68
C LEU A 503 21.41 -0.85 -19.99
N SER A 504 21.29 0.49 -20.04
CA SER A 504 22.12 1.41 -19.23
C SER A 504 23.63 1.15 -19.41
N GLY A 505 24.03 0.80 -20.63
CA GLY A 505 25.41 0.40 -20.95
C GLY A 505 25.73 -1.08 -20.74
N ARG A 506 24.80 -1.89 -20.24
CA ARG A 506 24.89 -3.36 -20.28
C ARG A 506 24.80 -3.84 -21.73
N THR A 507 25.59 -4.84 -22.10
CA THR A 507 25.44 -5.52 -23.39
C THR A 507 24.23 -6.46 -23.37
N ALA A 508 23.56 -6.59 -24.51
CA ALA A 508 22.53 -7.60 -24.75
C ALA A 508 23.13 -8.76 -25.58
N THR A 509 22.38 -9.84 -25.77
CA THR A 509 22.82 -10.92 -26.66
C THR A 509 22.82 -10.47 -28.14
N PRO A 510 23.71 -11.03 -28.98
CA PRO A 510 23.70 -10.72 -30.42
C PRO A 510 22.36 -11.04 -31.09
N ALA A 511 21.66 -12.07 -30.62
CA ALA A 511 20.33 -12.43 -31.13
C ALA A 511 19.30 -11.33 -30.83
N PHE A 512 19.34 -10.75 -29.63
CA PHE A 512 18.46 -9.67 -29.24
C PHE A 512 18.79 -8.35 -29.97
N GLU A 513 20.07 -8.01 -30.09
CA GLU A 513 20.52 -6.81 -30.80
C GLU A 513 20.14 -6.83 -32.28
N ALA A 514 20.17 -8.01 -32.91
CA ALA A 514 19.81 -8.20 -34.32
C ALA A 514 18.35 -7.82 -34.62
N GLU A 515 17.44 -7.92 -33.64
CA GLU A 515 16.03 -7.58 -33.83
C GLU A 515 15.76 -6.08 -33.89
N ARG A 516 16.73 -5.23 -33.49
CA ARG A 516 16.64 -3.76 -33.56
C ARG A 516 15.32 -3.22 -32.99
N PHE A 517 14.86 -3.79 -31.87
CA PHE A 517 13.55 -3.51 -31.28
C PHE A 517 13.20 -2.02 -31.22
N LEU A 518 14.04 -1.19 -30.60
CA LEU A 518 13.80 0.26 -30.47
C LEU A 518 13.58 1.02 -31.79
N GLN A 519 14.12 0.50 -32.90
CA GLN A 519 14.00 1.13 -34.21
C GLN A 519 12.73 0.69 -34.93
N HIS A 520 12.26 -0.53 -34.66
CA HIS A 520 11.02 -1.05 -35.22
C HIS A 520 9.79 -0.71 -34.36
N HIS A 521 10.00 -0.56 -33.05
CA HIS A 521 8.98 -0.33 -32.03
C HIS A 521 9.39 0.84 -31.12
N PRO A 522 9.42 2.08 -31.64
CA PRO A 522 9.87 3.23 -30.86
C PRO A 522 8.97 3.49 -29.66
N LEU A 523 9.58 3.85 -28.53
CA LEU A 523 8.87 4.21 -27.31
C LEU A 523 8.40 5.67 -27.36
N ALA A 524 7.22 5.93 -26.79
CA ALA A 524 6.72 7.29 -26.64
C ALA A 524 7.62 8.09 -25.68
N ALA A 525 7.92 9.34 -26.04
CA ALA A 525 8.62 10.25 -25.16
C ALA A 525 7.77 10.55 -23.92
N LEU A 526 8.39 10.55 -22.74
CA LEU A 526 7.68 10.90 -21.52
C LEU A 526 7.46 12.41 -21.41
N PRO A 527 6.28 12.84 -20.92
CA PRO A 527 6.04 14.23 -20.57
C PRO A 527 7.07 14.74 -19.55
N VAL A 528 7.75 15.85 -19.88
CA VAL A 528 8.71 16.49 -18.97
C VAL A 528 7.97 17.21 -17.84
N LEU A 529 8.43 17.03 -16.60
CA LEU A 529 7.91 17.77 -15.44
C LEU A 529 8.64 19.10 -15.29
N ASN A 530 8.31 20.04 -16.17
CA ASN A 530 8.85 21.39 -16.19
C ASN A 530 7.98 22.38 -15.40
N GLY A 531 8.49 23.61 -15.24
CA GLY A 531 7.82 24.67 -14.48
C GLY A 531 6.41 24.99 -14.98
N GLN A 532 6.17 25.02 -16.30
CA GLN A 532 4.85 25.33 -16.87
C GLN A 532 3.77 24.30 -16.49
N ARG A 533 4.18 23.05 -16.32
CA ARG A 533 3.28 21.95 -16.00
C ARG A 533 3.09 21.78 -14.49
N LEU A 534 4.13 22.05 -13.72
CA LEU A 534 4.15 21.87 -12.28
C LEU A 534 3.64 23.10 -11.52
N PHE A 535 3.79 24.30 -12.07
CA PHE A 535 3.48 25.56 -11.41
C PHE A 535 2.48 26.39 -12.21
N ARG A 536 1.59 27.07 -11.50
CA ARG A 536 0.78 28.17 -12.03
C ARG A 536 1.13 29.43 -11.23
N ASN A 537 1.58 30.49 -11.92
CA ASN A 537 2.01 31.74 -11.28
C ASN A 537 3.06 31.53 -10.15
N GLY A 538 4.03 30.63 -10.38
CA GLY A 538 5.06 30.31 -9.38
C GLY A 538 4.59 29.41 -8.22
N ILE A 539 3.35 28.94 -8.23
CA ILE A 539 2.78 28.08 -7.18
C ILE A 539 2.57 26.66 -7.68
N ASN A 540 3.15 25.69 -6.97
CA ASN A 540 2.90 24.27 -7.12
C ASN A 540 1.89 23.84 -6.05
N VAL A 541 0.77 23.25 -6.46
CA VAL A 541 -0.28 22.78 -5.54
C VAL A 541 -0.25 21.26 -5.50
N GLN A 542 -0.17 20.70 -4.31
CA GLN A 542 -0.14 19.26 -4.06
C GLN A 542 -1.32 18.84 -3.22
N ARG A 543 -1.98 17.76 -3.61
CA ARG A 543 -3.04 17.13 -2.85
C ARG A 543 -2.50 15.87 -2.18
N MET A 544 -2.54 15.81 -0.84
CA MET A 544 -1.97 14.69 -0.08
C MET A 544 -3.02 14.02 0.80
N THR A 545 -3.28 12.74 0.57
CA THR A 545 -4.30 11.98 1.31
C THR A 545 -3.68 11.19 2.45
N PHE A 546 -4.28 11.26 3.64
CA PHE A 546 -3.94 10.48 4.82
C PHE A 546 -5.22 9.86 5.39
N TYR A 547 -5.11 8.65 5.94
CA TYR A 547 -6.27 7.85 6.34
C TYR A 547 -6.33 7.61 7.85
N ASP A 548 -7.51 7.27 8.37
CA ASP A 548 -7.75 7.15 9.82
C ASP A 548 -7.41 5.77 10.40
N ASP A 549 -6.25 5.26 10.03
CA ASP A 549 -5.63 4.08 10.62
C ASP A 549 -4.37 4.49 11.43
N PRO A 550 -3.82 3.59 12.28
CA PRO A 550 -2.64 3.91 13.08
C PRO A 550 -1.46 4.45 12.26
N ASP A 551 -1.25 3.92 11.06
CA ASP A 551 -0.14 4.26 10.15
C ASP A 551 -0.36 5.61 9.46
N GLY A 552 -1.59 5.90 9.02
CA GLY A 552 -2.01 7.16 8.44
C GLY A 552 -1.92 8.31 9.45
N ARG A 553 -2.38 8.07 10.69
CA ARG A 553 -2.19 9.02 11.81
C ARG A 553 -0.71 9.25 12.12
N ALA A 554 0.12 8.20 12.10
CA ALA A 554 1.56 8.33 12.32
C ALA A 554 2.27 9.09 11.20
N SER A 555 1.91 8.80 9.94
CA SER A 555 2.44 9.43 8.74
C SER A 555 2.07 10.91 8.67
N PHE A 556 0.84 11.28 9.03
CA PHE A 556 0.41 12.68 9.09
C PHE A 556 1.18 13.47 10.16
N ARG A 557 1.38 12.88 11.36
CA ARG A 557 2.26 13.48 12.38
C ARG A 557 3.71 13.63 11.87
N GLY A 558 4.20 12.66 11.10
CA GLY A 558 5.50 12.73 10.42
C GLY A 558 5.59 13.92 9.47
N PHE A 559 4.59 14.06 8.61
CA PHE A 559 4.42 15.16 7.68
C PHE A 559 4.47 16.53 8.37
N LEU A 560 3.68 16.76 9.42
CA LEU A 560 3.68 18.04 10.15
C LEU A 560 5.07 18.37 10.73
N ARG A 561 5.71 17.39 11.37
CA ARG A 561 7.07 17.57 11.94
C ARG A 561 8.10 17.90 10.88
N GLN A 562 8.07 17.19 9.74
CA GLN A 562 9.03 17.37 8.65
C GLN A 562 8.92 18.77 8.05
N HIS A 563 7.71 19.24 7.75
CA HIS A 563 7.49 20.54 7.13
C HIS A 563 7.78 21.70 8.08
N ARG A 564 7.44 21.57 9.37
CA ARG A 564 7.85 22.54 10.39
C ARG A 564 9.37 22.66 10.50
N ALA A 565 10.09 21.54 10.47
CA ALA A 565 11.55 21.55 10.51
C ALA A 565 12.19 22.25 9.29
N LYS A 566 11.49 22.28 8.16
CA LYS A 566 11.85 23.03 6.95
C LYS A 566 11.43 24.51 7.00
N GLY A 567 10.79 24.97 8.08
CA GLY A 567 10.31 26.35 8.22
C GLY A 567 9.02 26.65 7.44
N TRP A 568 8.23 25.64 7.10
CA TRP A 568 6.97 25.83 6.40
C TRP A 568 5.89 26.35 7.36
N ALA A 569 4.99 27.19 6.83
CA ALA A 569 3.80 27.61 7.55
C ALA A 569 2.76 26.49 7.50
N LEU A 570 2.21 26.13 8.67
CA LEU A 570 1.22 25.06 8.82
C LEU A 570 -0.07 25.66 9.36
N HIS A 571 -1.19 25.40 8.69
CA HIS A 571 -2.51 25.89 9.06
C HIS A 571 -3.51 24.74 9.13
N GLY A 572 -4.24 24.63 10.23
CA GLY A 572 -5.37 23.71 10.35
C GLY A 572 -6.63 24.38 9.82
N GLN A 573 -7.41 23.62 9.05
CA GLN A 573 -8.78 23.93 8.66
C GLN A 573 -9.69 22.80 9.15
N SER A 574 -11.00 23.02 9.09
CA SER A 574 -11.96 21.98 9.45
C SER A 574 -11.84 20.81 8.45
N GLY A 575 -11.25 19.71 8.90
CA GLY A 575 -11.10 18.47 8.13
C GLY A 575 -9.86 18.35 7.23
N PHE A 576 -9.05 19.40 7.06
CA PHE A 576 -7.80 19.36 6.29
C PHE A 576 -6.74 20.34 6.81
N ALA A 577 -5.49 20.13 6.45
CA ALA A 577 -4.37 20.99 6.79
C ALA A 577 -3.71 21.58 5.54
N ILE A 578 -3.17 22.78 5.66
CA ILE A 578 -2.45 23.48 4.60
C ILE A 578 -1.01 23.67 5.06
N ALA A 579 -0.04 23.18 4.27
CA ALA A 579 1.37 23.44 4.47
C ALA A 579 1.92 24.31 3.32
N ILE A 580 2.57 25.41 3.66
CA ILE A 580 3.06 26.40 2.69
C ILE A 580 4.57 26.57 2.86
N SER A 581 5.31 26.35 1.78
CA SER A 581 6.75 26.50 1.82
C SER A 581 7.16 27.98 1.86
N PRO A 582 8.35 28.28 2.40
CA PRO A 582 9.04 29.53 2.06
C PRO A 582 9.19 29.64 0.54
N GLU A 583 9.09 30.86 0.02
CA GLU A 583 9.37 31.12 -1.39
C GLU A 583 10.87 31.01 -1.67
N ARG A 584 11.23 30.31 -2.74
CA ARG A 584 12.62 30.17 -3.21
C ARG A 584 12.63 30.28 -4.72
N ASN A 585 13.47 31.17 -5.27
CA ASN A 585 13.60 31.38 -6.71
C ASN A 585 12.27 31.65 -7.44
N GLY A 586 11.32 32.34 -6.80
CA GLY A 586 9.98 32.58 -7.37
C GLY A 586 9.05 31.36 -7.34
N HIS A 587 9.45 30.27 -6.68
CA HIS A 587 8.66 29.06 -6.51
C HIS A 587 8.16 28.91 -5.08
N ARG A 588 6.90 28.50 -4.95
CA ARG A 588 6.26 28.15 -3.69
C ARG A 588 5.49 26.84 -3.84
N ILE A 589 5.48 26.02 -2.81
CA ILE A 589 4.67 24.81 -2.72
C ILE A 589 3.54 25.03 -1.71
N ILE A 590 2.33 24.61 -2.08
CA ILE A 590 1.17 24.51 -1.19
C ILE A 590 0.72 23.05 -1.18
N ILE A 591 0.74 22.43 -0.01
CA ILE A 591 0.22 21.07 0.20
C ILE A 591 -1.10 21.17 0.94
N VAL A 592 -2.15 20.62 0.34
CA VAL A 592 -3.47 20.46 0.95
C VAL A 592 -3.61 19.00 1.39
N ALA A 593 -3.46 18.76 2.69
CA ALA A 593 -3.36 17.45 3.29
C ALA A 593 -4.63 17.09 4.08
N ASP A 594 -5.11 15.85 3.95
CA ASP A 594 -6.21 15.37 4.79
C ASP A 594 -5.79 15.28 6.26
N ILE A 595 -6.71 15.64 7.16
CA ILE A 595 -6.57 15.31 8.57
C ILE A 595 -7.22 13.93 8.79
N PRO A 596 -6.47 12.91 9.26
CA PRO A 596 -7.03 11.61 9.61
C PRO A 596 -8.25 11.73 10.55
N GLY A 597 -9.33 11.03 10.22
CA GLY A 597 -10.60 11.04 10.96
C GLY A 597 -11.63 12.06 10.46
N ALA A 598 -11.30 12.91 9.48
CA ALA A 598 -12.25 13.85 8.88
C ALA A 598 -13.16 13.23 7.80
N GLY A 599 -12.83 12.02 7.33
CA GLY A 599 -13.62 11.27 6.34
C GLY A 599 -13.81 12.00 5.01
N GLU A 600 -14.85 11.62 4.28
CA GLU A 600 -15.19 12.23 2.98
C GLU A 600 -15.55 13.72 3.09
N ALA A 601 -16.18 14.12 4.19
CA ALA A 601 -16.55 15.52 4.43
C ALA A 601 -15.32 16.44 4.49
N GLY A 602 -14.23 16.00 5.16
CA GLY A 602 -12.98 16.75 5.19
C GLY A 602 -12.34 16.88 3.80
N ARG A 603 -12.39 15.81 2.99
CA ARG A 603 -11.87 15.80 1.62
C ARG A 603 -12.67 16.72 0.70
N ALA A 604 -14.00 16.70 0.81
CA ALA A 604 -14.87 17.62 0.10
C ALA A 604 -14.57 19.08 0.49
N ALA A 605 -14.42 19.36 1.78
CA ALA A 605 -14.07 20.69 2.28
C ALA A 605 -12.72 21.21 1.74
N ALA A 606 -11.74 20.33 1.58
CA ALA A 606 -10.45 20.65 0.97
C ALA A 606 -10.59 21.06 -0.50
N TRP A 607 -11.39 20.31 -1.28
CA TRP A 607 -11.69 20.65 -2.68
C TRP A 607 -12.46 21.97 -2.82
N ASP A 608 -13.48 22.16 -2.00
CA ASP A 608 -14.26 23.40 -2.01
C ASP A 608 -13.39 24.61 -1.68
N TRP A 609 -12.46 24.47 -0.73
CA TRP A 609 -11.49 25.52 -0.43
C TRP A 609 -10.55 25.79 -1.60
N MET A 610 -9.94 24.76 -2.19
CA MET A 610 -9.07 24.93 -3.36
C MET A 610 -9.81 25.60 -4.53
N ALA A 611 -11.04 25.19 -4.80
CA ALA A 611 -11.88 25.77 -5.87
C ALA A 611 -12.17 27.25 -5.62
N ARG A 612 -12.53 27.64 -4.39
CA ARG A 612 -12.74 29.05 -4.02
C ARG A 612 -11.48 29.90 -4.18
N GLU A 613 -10.32 29.32 -3.90
CA GLU A 613 -9.02 30.00 -4.02
C GLU A 613 -8.43 29.93 -5.44
N GLY A 614 -9.15 29.32 -6.40
CA GLY A 614 -8.67 29.16 -7.78
C GLY A 614 -7.45 28.24 -7.92
N LEU A 615 -7.27 27.34 -6.96
CA LEU A 615 -6.16 26.38 -6.92
C LEU A 615 -6.57 25.05 -7.56
N THR A 616 -5.65 24.45 -8.28
CA THR A 616 -5.82 23.10 -8.84
C THR A 616 -4.54 22.31 -8.61
N PRO A 617 -4.60 21.11 -8.02
CA PRO A 617 -3.41 20.32 -7.76
C PRO A 617 -2.75 19.86 -9.06
N SER A 618 -1.45 20.12 -9.18
CA SER A 618 -0.60 19.54 -10.23
C SER A 618 0.04 18.23 -9.77
N ILE A 619 0.09 17.97 -8.46
CA ILE A 619 0.62 16.73 -7.88
C ILE A 619 -0.42 16.12 -6.95
N VAL A 620 -0.66 14.81 -7.07
CA VAL A 620 -1.51 14.03 -6.15
C VAL A 620 -0.66 12.96 -5.47
N ILE A 621 -0.79 12.82 -4.16
CA ILE A 621 0.06 11.97 -3.32
C ILE A 621 -0.80 11.11 -2.41
N HIS A 622 -0.67 9.80 -2.55
CA HIS A 622 -1.30 8.81 -1.68
C HIS A 622 -0.38 8.44 -0.50
N ARG A 623 -0.82 8.69 0.74
CA ARG A 623 -0.13 8.28 1.97
C ARG A 623 -1.03 7.36 2.81
N GLY A 624 -1.19 6.12 2.36
CA GLY A 624 -1.98 5.11 3.05
C GLY A 624 -1.71 3.68 2.57
N HIS A 625 -2.51 2.75 3.09
CA HIS A 625 -2.55 1.37 2.63
C HIS A 625 -3.24 1.24 1.26
N SER A 626 -2.98 0.15 0.54
CA SER A 626 -3.52 -0.09 -0.82
C SER A 626 -5.05 -0.12 -0.88
N TYR A 627 -5.73 -0.58 0.17
CA TYR A 627 -7.20 -0.61 0.22
C TYR A 627 -7.84 0.78 0.27
N HIS A 628 -7.05 1.82 0.52
CA HIS A 628 -7.50 3.21 0.49
C HIS A 628 -7.34 3.88 -0.88
N GLU A 629 -6.70 3.22 -1.85
CA GLU A 629 -6.33 3.82 -3.14
C GLU A 629 -7.54 4.26 -3.97
N ASP A 630 -8.65 3.51 -3.95
CA ASP A 630 -9.87 3.88 -4.68
C ASP A 630 -10.42 5.23 -4.23
N ALA A 631 -10.32 5.53 -2.94
CA ALA A 631 -10.66 6.85 -2.45
C ALA A 631 -9.70 7.91 -3.01
N THR A 632 -8.39 7.67 -3.10
CA THR A 632 -7.44 8.64 -3.69
C THR A 632 -7.62 8.81 -5.20
N MET A 633 -8.12 7.80 -5.93
CA MET A 633 -8.35 7.90 -7.37
C MET A 633 -9.26 9.08 -7.75
N THR A 634 -10.19 9.46 -6.87
CA THR A 634 -11.11 10.60 -7.11
C THR A 634 -10.39 11.96 -7.11
N GLU A 635 -9.21 12.04 -6.48
CA GLU A 635 -8.39 13.25 -6.34
C GLU A 635 -7.59 13.58 -7.61
N ILE A 636 -7.43 12.60 -8.50
CA ILE A 636 -6.68 12.76 -9.74
C ILE A 636 -7.57 13.49 -10.74
N ALA A 637 -7.05 14.53 -11.38
CA ALA A 637 -7.75 15.27 -12.42
C ALA A 637 -7.01 15.14 -13.76
N PRO A 638 -7.66 15.37 -14.91
CA PRO A 638 -6.99 15.29 -16.21
C PRO A 638 -5.72 16.16 -16.33
N GLY A 639 -5.68 17.28 -15.60
CA GLY A 639 -4.53 18.19 -15.56
C GLY A 639 -3.44 17.82 -14.55
N THR A 640 -3.56 16.70 -13.83
CA THR A 640 -2.55 16.25 -12.86
C THR A 640 -1.24 15.92 -13.58
N ALA A 641 -0.14 16.53 -13.15
CA ALA A 641 1.18 16.35 -13.74
C ALA A 641 1.91 15.13 -13.18
N LEU A 642 1.77 14.87 -11.89
CA LEU A 642 2.46 13.78 -11.20
C LEU A 642 1.54 13.14 -10.18
N VAL A 643 1.53 11.81 -10.14
CA VAL A 643 0.88 11.02 -9.09
C VAL A 643 1.94 10.20 -8.37
N PHE A 644 1.93 10.24 -7.04
CA PHE A 644 2.77 9.39 -6.21
C PHE A 644 1.92 8.39 -5.41
N TRP A 645 2.04 7.11 -5.76
CA TRP A 645 1.43 6.00 -5.01
C TRP A 645 2.43 5.44 -3.99
N GLY A 646 2.38 5.98 -2.77
CA GLY A 646 3.25 5.57 -1.66
C GLY A 646 2.74 4.36 -0.85
N SER A 647 1.64 3.74 -1.29
CA SER A 647 1.08 2.49 -0.74
C SER A 647 1.97 1.29 -1.08
N CYS A 648 1.61 0.11 -0.61
CA CYS A 648 2.21 -1.12 -1.11
C CYS A 648 1.51 -1.52 -2.42
N GLY A 649 2.26 -1.80 -3.48
CA GLY A 649 1.68 -2.15 -4.79
C GLY A 649 1.05 -1.03 -5.59
N GLY A 650 1.42 0.22 -5.32
CA GLY A 650 0.86 1.38 -6.00
C GLY A 650 0.97 1.31 -7.53
N HIS A 651 1.92 0.53 -8.05
CA HIS A 651 2.09 0.28 -9.48
C HIS A 651 0.85 -0.31 -10.16
N THR A 652 0.00 -1.05 -9.42
CA THR A 652 -1.26 -1.59 -9.93
C THR A 652 -2.26 -0.50 -10.36
N ARG A 653 -2.14 0.71 -9.80
CA ARG A 653 -2.99 1.87 -10.10
C ARG A 653 -2.55 2.68 -11.32
N LEU A 654 -1.45 2.28 -11.96
CA LEU A 654 -0.89 2.97 -13.10
C LEU A 654 -1.90 3.16 -14.24
N ARG A 655 -2.56 2.09 -14.68
CA ARG A 655 -3.58 2.15 -15.75
C ARG A 655 -4.69 3.14 -15.42
N ALA A 656 -5.33 2.95 -14.27
CA ALA A 656 -6.46 3.78 -13.85
C ALA A 656 -6.04 5.25 -13.71
N THR A 657 -4.80 5.49 -13.27
CA THR A 657 -4.22 6.83 -13.21
C THR A 657 -4.11 7.45 -14.60
N LEU A 658 -3.57 6.72 -15.58
CA LEU A 658 -3.34 7.22 -16.94
C LEU A 658 -4.63 7.32 -17.76
N GLU A 659 -5.65 6.50 -17.49
CA GLU A 659 -6.99 6.69 -18.08
C GLU A 659 -7.63 8.01 -17.61
N ARG A 660 -7.37 8.41 -16.36
CA ARG A 660 -7.91 9.64 -15.78
C ARG A 660 -7.05 10.88 -16.08
N ALA A 661 -5.74 10.71 -16.16
CA ALA A 661 -4.76 11.74 -16.45
C ALA A 661 -3.69 11.22 -17.43
N PRO A 662 -3.99 11.22 -18.76
CA PRO A 662 -3.13 10.61 -19.77
C PRO A 662 -1.68 11.12 -19.79
N ASP A 663 -1.47 12.39 -19.42
CA ASP A 663 -0.14 12.97 -19.40
C ASP A 663 0.60 12.75 -18.08
N ALA A 664 -0.07 12.35 -16.98
CA ALA A 664 0.52 12.26 -15.64
C ALA A 664 1.72 11.30 -15.57
N LEU A 665 2.84 11.75 -15.01
CA LEU A 665 3.89 10.81 -14.60
C LEU A 665 3.46 10.10 -13.32
N VAL A 666 3.74 8.81 -13.22
CA VAL A 666 3.36 7.99 -12.05
C VAL A 666 4.61 7.45 -11.39
N LEU A 667 4.87 7.91 -10.16
CA LEU A 667 5.87 7.32 -9.29
C LEU A 667 5.14 6.34 -8.37
N ALA A 668 5.55 5.08 -8.37
CA ALA A 668 4.85 4.07 -7.60
C ALA A 668 5.81 3.02 -7.03
N THR A 669 5.32 2.35 -5.99
CA THR A 669 5.92 1.15 -5.44
C THR A 669 5.49 -0.06 -6.25
N GLN A 670 6.45 -0.88 -6.67
CA GLN A 670 6.20 -2.20 -7.28
C GLN A 670 5.86 -3.26 -6.24
N ASN A 671 6.17 -3.04 -4.96
CA ASN A 671 5.97 -4.03 -3.91
C ASN A 671 5.76 -3.27 -2.59
N ILE A 672 6.63 -3.43 -1.61
CA ILE A 672 6.46 -2.84 -0.28
C ILE A 672 6.68 -1.31 -0.30
N GLY A 673 5.64 -0.58 0.07
CA GLY A 673 5.72 0.85 0.42
C GLY A 673 6.13 1.03 1.88
N VAL A 674 6.99 2.01 2.14
CA VAL A 674 7.51 2.29 3.50
C VAL A 674 7.42 3.78 3.77
N SER A 675 6.80 4.16 4.88
CA SER A 675 6.60 5.55 5.27
C SER A 675 7.92 6.35 5.28
N THR A 676 9.00 5.80 5.82
CA THR A 676 10.31 6.47 5.87
C THR A 676 10.93 6.70 4.48
N VAL A 677 10.74 5.77 3.53
CA VAL A 677 11.20 5.91 2.15
C VAL A 677 10.34 6.94 1.42
N ASN A 678 9.01 6.88 1.60
CA ASN A 678 8.05 7.85 1.05
C ASN A 678 8.40 9.28 1.48
N GLU A 679 8.62 9.50 2.79
CA GLU A 679 8.95 10.80 3.37
C GLU A 679 10.27 11.35 2.83
N ALA A 680 11.27 10.48 2.65
CA ALA A 680 12.56 10.88 2.09
C ALA A 680 12.44 11.26 0.61
N LEU A 681 11.75 10.46 -0.20
CA LEU A 681 11.54 10.75 -1.63
C LEU A 681 10.76 12.04 -1.85
N LEU A 682 9.63 12.21 -1.16
CA LEU A 682 8.83 13.44 -1.20
C LEU A 682 9.67 14.65 -0.77
N GLY A 683 10.44 14.50 0.31
CA GLY A 683 11.30 15.56 0.79
C GLY A 683 12.38 16.00 -0.21
N ILE A 684 12.93 15.06 -0.98
CA ILE A 684 13.88 15.35 -2.08
C ILE A 684 13.15 16.05 -3.24
N MET A 685 11.99 15.55 -3.64
CA MET A 685 11.22 16.13 -4.75
C MET A 685 10.77 17.55 -4.44
N GLU A 686 10.27 17.82 -3.23
CA GLU A 686 9.91 19.16 -2.76
C GLU A 686 11.10 20.13 -2.80
N GLU A 687 12.30 19.66 -2.42
CA GLU A 687 13.52 20.49 -2.45
C GLU A 687 13.93 20.82 -3.89
N ARG A 688 13.84 19.84 -4.81
CA ARG A 688 14.10 20.04 -6.24
C ARG A 688 13.07 20.96 -6.88
N LEU A 689 11.79 20.80 -6.56
CA LEU A 689 10.74 21.70 -7.02
C LEU A 689 11.01 23.15 -6.61
N LEU A 690 11.42 23.39 -5.35
CA LEU A 690 11.70 24.74 -4.86
C LEU A 690 13.00 25.33 -5.42
N THR A 691 14.01 24.51 -5.67
CA THR A 691 15.31 24.97 -6.15
C THR A 691 15.34 25.15 -7.67
N ASP A 692 14.87 24.13 -8.39
CA ASP A 692 15.06 23.94 -9.82
C ASP A 692 13.77 24.27 -10.62
N GLY A 693 12.60 24.33 -9.97
CA GLY A 693 11.31 24.57 -10.64
C GLY A 693 10.84 23.41 -11.53
N ALA A 694 11.53 22.27 -11.48
CA ALA A 694 11.31 21.11 -12.31
C ALA A 694 11.69 19.84 -11.53
N ILE A 695 11.29 18.68 -12.07
CA ILE A 695 11.72 17.38 -11.56
C ILE A 695 12.60 16.70 -12.60
N ASP A 696 13.88 16.60 -12.28
CA ASP A 696 14.85 15.75 -12.98
C ASP A 696 14.99 14.41 -12.21
N TRP A 697 14.55 13.33 -12.83
CA TRP A 697 14.55 11.99 -12.22
C TRP A 697 15.96 11.46 -11.95
N ASP A 698 16.96 11.80 -12.76
CA ASP A 698 18.34 11.38 -12.52
C ASP A 698 18.90 12.08 -11.28
N ALA A 699 18.64 13.39 -11.14
CA ALA A 699 19.04 14.15 -9.96
C ALA A 699 18.33 13.63 -8.69
N VAL A 700 17.01 13.42 -8.75
CA VAL A 700 16.21 12.86 -7.64
C VAL A 700 16.74 11.49 -7.22
N TRP A 701 16.94 10.56 -8.17
CA TRP A 701 17.39 9.21 -7.83
C TRP A 701 18.83 9.16 -7.34
N LYS A 702 19.72 9.99 -7.87
CA LYS A 702 21.10 10.11 -7.39
C LYS A 702 21.13 10.53 -5.92
N GLU A 703 20.33 11.52 -5.56
CA GLU A 703 20.23 11.97 -4.17
C GLU A 703 19.55 10.92 -3.27
N ALA A 704 18.46 10.31 -3.74
CA ALA A 704 17.75 9.27 -3.01
C ALA A 704 18.67 8.09 -2.66
N ARG A 705 19.48 7.59 -3.61
CA ARG A 705 20.49 6.54 -3.35
C ARG A 705 21.55 6.95 -2.32
N GLY A 706 21.86 8.24 -2.22
CA GLY A 706 22.78 8.78 -1.22
C GLY A 706 22.19 8.85 0.19
N ARG A 707 20.89 9.13 0.31
CA ARG A 707 20.21 9.42 1.59
C ARG A 707 19.43 8.23 2.15
N ILE A 708 18.82 7.40 1.29
CA ILE A 708 17.95 6.29 1.68
C ILE A 708 18.78 5.01 1.76
N ARG A 709 18.93 4.47 2.97
CA ARG A 709 19.66 3.20 3.22
C ARG A 709 18.74 1.98 3.34
N ASP A 710 17.44 2.20 3.39
CA ASP A 710 16.46 1.14 3.44
C ASP A 710 16.47 0.34 2.13
N ARG A 711 16.67 -0.98 2.23
CA ARG A 711 16.74 -1.87 1.06
C ARG A 711 15.42 -1.89 0.27
N ARG A 712 14.30 -1.59 0.91
CA ARG A 712 12.97 -1.52 0.28
C ARG A 712 12.83 -0.34 -0.69
N PHE A 713 13.78 0.60 -0.68
CA PHE A 713 13.85 1.62 -1.74
C PHE A 713 13.97 1.00 -3.15
N ALA A 714 14.56 -0.19 -3.28
CA ALA A 714 14.61 -0.92 -4.55
C ALA A 714 13.22 -1.26 -5.12
N SER A 715 12.17 -1.24 -4.29
CA SER A 715 10.78 -1.46 -4.71
C SER A 715 10.13 -0.21 -5.33
N TYR A 716 10.81 0.94 -5.36
CA TYR A 716 10.29 2.17 -5.96
C TYR A 716 10.80 2.31 -7.38
N LYS A 717 9.89 2.55 -8.33
CA LYS A 717 10.25 2.82 -9.72
C LYS A 717 10.03 4.28 -10.07
N ARG A 718 11.05 4.89 -10.67
CA ARG A 718 10.92 6.23 -11.25
C ARG A 718 10.09 6.13 -12.54
N PRO A 719 9.28 7.15 -12.87
CA PRO A 719 8.36 7.07 -14.00
C PRO A 719 9.02 6.75 -15.35
N ASP A 720 10.27 7.18 -15.55
CA ASP A 720 11.07 6.98 -16.75
C ASP A 720 11.81 5.64 -16.83
N GLN A 721 11.69 4.81 -15.79
CA GLN A 721 12.24 3.44 -15.77
C GLN A 721 11.19 2.40 -15.34
N ASP A 722 9.90 2.76 -15.33
CA ASP A 722 8.81 1.84 -15.01
C ASP A 722 8.29 1.16 -16.29
N SER A 723 8.36 -0.19 -16.36
CA SER A 723 8.08 -0.93 -17.61
C SER A 723 6.64 -0.85 -18.00
N ALA A 724 5.75 -1.08 -17.05
CA ALA A 724 4.33 -1.02 -17.38
C ALA A 724 3.92 0.42 -17.68
N ASN A 725 4.52 1.44 -17.06
CA ASN A 725 4.21 2.85 -17.38
C ASN A 725 4.57 3.18 -18.82
N LEU A 726 5.80 2.84 -19.22
CA LEU A 726 6.26 3.07 -20.59
C LEU A 726 5.51 2.17 -21.60
N ALA A 727 5.20 0.92 -21.24
CA ALA A 727 4.40 0.00 -22.06
C ALA A 727 3.00 0.54 -22.32
N PHE A 728 2.32 0.99 -21.27
CA PHE A 728 0.97 1.51 -21.34
C PHE A 728 0.89 2.72 -22.27
N ARG A 729 1.83 3.64 -22.12
CA ARG A 729 1.92 4.83 -22.98
C ARG A 729 2.22 4.48 -24.44
N ALA A 730 3.17 3.59 -24.68
CA ALA A 730 3.51 3.18 -26.04
C ALA A 730 2.35 2.44 -26.73
N TRP A 731 1.64 1.58 -25.99
CA TRP A 731 0.48 0.86 -26.49
C TRP A 731 -0.71 1.78 -26.81
N GLN A 732 -1.01 2.75 -25.93
CA GLN A 732 -2.08 3.73 -26.20
C GLN A 732 -1.81 4.52 -27.49
N VAL A 733 -0.57 4.98 -27.69
CA VAL A 733 -0.19 5.72 -28.90
C VAL A 733 -0.41 4.88 -30.17
N GLN A 734 -0.02 3.60 -30.14
CA GLN A 734 -0.27 2.70 -31.27
C GLN A 734 -1.77 2.46 -31.50
N ALA A 735 -2.55 2.24 -30.43
CA ALA A 735 -3.99 2.00 -30.52
C ALA A 735 -4.76 3.22 -31.06
N THR A 736 -4.30 4.45 -30.83
CA THR A 736 -4.91 5.67 -31.38
C THR A 736 -4.45 6.03 -32.79
N SER A 737 -3.40 5.37 -33.30
CA SER A 737 -2.84 5.61 -34.64
C SER A 737 -3.43 4.68 -35.71
N HIS A 738 -4.30 3.75 -35.32
CA HIS A 738 -5.12 2.87 -36.16
C HIS A 738 -6.59 3.30 -36.06
#